data_AF-A0AAJ1UDC6-F1
#
_entry.id   AF-A0AAJ1UDC6-F1
#
_cell.length_a   1.000
_cell.length_b   1.000
_cell.length_c   1.000
_cell.angle_alpha   90.00
_cell.angle_beta   90.00
_cell.angle_gamma   90.00
#
_symmetry.space_group_name_H-M   'P 1'
#
loop_
_entity.id
_entity.type
_entity.pdbx_description
1 polymer ?
#
loop_
_entity_poly.entity_id
_entity_poly.type
_entity_poly.pdbx_seq_one_letter_code
_entity_poly.pdbx_strand_id
1 'polypeptide(L)'
;MILTDNDKNLLLRRLNIPEKSASFLQDRKILEINDDNGDTLEYYIGDFRKNNSDITEYIGKIENENIEMQSLLIFENWEQEQDFIDRKKNEEKIAKKRREIENLVKKSRIVYFIKEDEVRINLEKDEGINYLEYIDKSKKGFIFNVSLLELGKLYNTTGKYLFKDNVRQGRHDNKSFPLESVFKETFEIGLYHLYKKKNSRYINKIREYFDEKLLESYEEKSEILEDFWFHHNGITIFSEKEYNVQYDYISFVAEKVSVINGAQTLTHCFSLIRQIKQEWLDILKEKVEVDEDIDENKKGEIVAEIKTELGDMLEFLKEKVKLKVIFLFSEDSGLKKSITRGLNTQIPILEEDILGASDSSEEINKRLKNKGIKICRSGEYLDNERTFSVLEFAKAYLIFEEKPGTARNLKKDKLSGILNDVSKAFGNESKVNSFSKAIQLFSKIDEWWRKREDPFEDGKDSSVYDGLKRNGKSYFKSYCWRSYKELVDIELDVADALQVKYEQFINEFIVLKEQEDPINSNDLKKDELYQKYIREMENQQKNIQSDNSINEENMLSEYLNDKGHNSKSKITKSIFAKNYFKKQGIKGGIRTVTIVNGKVKESFPFNGETFSSLHEHENYPEIYNDLTLSSSLTFENSIFKKEVEQPFILVVFYEEDNSVVSKITVIKNFNFSAYLEKAKKAFEETIEAFRIGDSQKFPKSSQKDGAFHIRPKARNSKDTFEFTNGEQEVRRTFWANKDTVLGIINSLQN
;
A
#
# COMPACT_ATOMS: atom_id res chain seq x y z
N MET A 1 -16.50 31.48 28.59
CA MET A 1 -15.25 31.95 27.95
C MET A 1 -15.62 33.11 27.07
N ILE A 2 -14.96 34.27 27.21
CA ILE A 2 -15.38 35.54 26.62
C ILE A 2 -14.35 35.94 25.57
N LEU A 3 -14.71 35.86 24.29
CA LEU A 3 -13.97 36.52 23.21
C LEU A 3 -14.01 38.04 23.45
N THR A 4 -12.85 38.71 23.37
CA THR A 4 -12.78 40.17 23.41
C THR A 4 -13.37 40.77 22.13
N ASP A 5 -13.68 42.07 22.13
CA ASP A 5 -14.23 42.70 20.91
C ASP A 5 -13.20 42.72 19.76
N ASN A 6 -11.90 42.79 20.08
CA ASN A 6 -10.83 42.58 19.10
C ASN A 6 -10.83 41.13 18.55
N ASP A 7 -11.06 40.12 19.40
CA ASP A 7 -11.18 38.73 18.95
C ASP A 7 -12.40 38.54 18.02
N LYS A 8 -13.54 39.18 18.33
CA LYS A 8 -14.76 39.12 17.50
C LYS A 8 -14.52 39.72 16.12
N ASN A 9 -13.95 40.93 16.05
CA ASN A 9 -13.69 41.62 14.79
C ASN A 9 -12.66 40.86 13.94
N LEU A 10 -11.62 40.30 14.57
CA LEU A 10 -10.65 39.42 13.91
C LEU A 10 -11.32 38.15 13.37
N LEU A 11 -12.18 37.48 14.16
CA LEU A 11 -12.92 36.29 13.74
C LEU A 11 -13.77 36.58 12.50
N LEU A 12 -14.58 37.65 12.53
CA LEU A 12 -15.45 38.02 11.41
C LEU A 12 -14.65 38.36 10.15
N ARG A 13 -13.53 39.08 10.30
CA ARG A 13 -12.61 39.36 9.18
C ARG A 13 -12.04 38.06 8.58
N ARG A 14 -11.53 37.15 9.42
CA ARG A 14 -10.98 35.85 9.01
C ARG A 14 -12.04 34.94 8.36
N LEU A 15 -13.30 35.05 8.78
CA LEU A 15 -14.44 34.34 8.18
C LEU A 15 -14.98 35.03 6.90
N ASN A 16 -14.52 36.25 6.58
CA ASN A 16 -15.02 37.14 5.52
C ASN A 16 -16.51 37.49 5.67
N ILE A 17 -16.92 37.89 6.88
CA ILE A 17 -18.30 38.21 7.26
C ILE A 17 -18.39 39.69 7.67
N PRO A 18 -19.36 40.48 7.17
CA PRO A 18 -19.60 41.84 7.65
C PRO A 18 -20.09 41.87 9.09
N GLU A 19 -19.58 42.81 9.92
CA GLU A 19 -20.00 42.97 11.33
C GLU A 19 -21.52 43.11 11.50
N LYS A 20 -22.17 43.86 10.60
CA LYS A 20 -23.63 44.06 10.58
C LYS A 20 -24.46 42.77 10.35
N SER A 21 -23.82 41.69 9.89
CA SER A 21 -24.46 40.41 9.54
C SER A 21 -24.27 39.34 10.62
N ALA A 22 -23.57 39.66 11.72
CA ALA A 22 -23.18 38.70 12.74
C ALA A 22 -23.66 39.08 14.14
N SER A 23 -24.08 38.09 14.93
CA SER A 23 -24.45 38.24 16.34
C SER A 23 -23.76 37.20 17.21
N PHE A 24 -23.20 37.63 18.35
CA PHE A 24 -22.47 36.77 19.28
C PHE A 24 -23.28 36.52 20.56
N LEU A 25 -23.88 35.34 20.68
CA LEU A 25 -24.55 34.89 21.91
C LEU A 25 -23.50 34.36 22.89
N GLN A 26 -22.83 35.29 23.57
CA GLN A 26 -21.62 35.01 24.34
C GLN A 26 -21.82 34.01 25.50
N ASP A 27 -22.97 34.03 26.17
CA ASP A 27 -23.32 33.07 27.24
C ASP A 27 -23.50 31.63 26.72
N ARG A 28 -23.84 31.48 25.43
CA ARG A 28 -24.02 30.19 24.75
C ARG A 28 -22.81 29.80 23.89
N LYS A 29 -21.83 30.68 23.71
CA LYS A 29 -20.71 30.54 22.75
C LYS A 29 -21.17 30.34 21.29
N ILE A 30 -22.30 30.93 20.89
CA ILE A 30 -22.81 30.83 19.51
C ILE A 30 -22.45 32.10 18.72
N LEU A 31 -22.03 31.92 17.47
CA LEU A 31 -21.99 32.96 16.44
C LEU A 31 -23.11 32.71 15.44
N GLU A 32 -24.09 33.61 15.42
CA GLU A 32 -25.17 33.65 14.43
C GLU A 32 -24.74 34.54 13.26
N ILE A 33 -25.01 34.10 12.03
CA ILE A 33 -24.71 34.86 10.81
C ILE A 33 -25.96 34.88 9.94
N ASN A 34 -26.49 36.06 9.68
CA ASN A 34 -27.61 36.24 8.76
C ASN A 34 -27.07 36.39 7.34
N ASP A 35 -27.53 35.52 6.44
CA ASP A 35 -27.18 35.58 5.02
C ASP A 35 -28.02 36.64 4.26
N ASP A 36 -27.70 36.87 2.98
CA ASP A 36 -28.40 37.86 2.16
C ASP A 36 -29.85 37.44 1.77
N ASN A 37 -30.24 36.18 2.02
CA ASN A 37 -31.60 35.66 1.80
C ASN A 37 -32.49 35.78 3.05
N GLY A 38 -31.89 35.95 4.23
CA GLY A 38 -32.56 36.02 5.52
C GLY A 38 -32.48 34.73 6.35
N ASP A 39 -31.68 33.75 5.93
CA ASP A 39 -31.41 32.53 6.68
C ASP A 39 -30.32 32.79 7.74
N THR A 40 -30.49 32.24 8.94
CA THR A 40 -29.51 32.34 10.03
C THR A 40 -28.67 31.07 10.11
N LEU A 41 -27.35 31.21 9.94
CA LEU A 41 -26.38 30.14 10.12
C LEU A 41 -25.73 30.24 11.51
N GLU A 42 -25.87 29.19 12.32
CA GLU A 42 -25.32 29.14 13.68
C GLU A 42 -24.00 28.34 13.76
N TYR A 43 -23.01 28.92 14.44
CA TYR A 43 -21.73 28.27 14.74
C TYR A 43 -21.51 28.13 16.26
N TYR A 44 -21.28 26.91 16.74
CA TYR A 44 -20.80 26.67 18.11
C TYR A 44 -19.29 26.88 18.22
N ILE A 45 -18.86 27.83 19.05
CA ILE A 45 -17.46 28.29 19.13
C ILE A 45 -16.67 27.49 20.17
N GLY A 46 -15.67 26.75 19.69
CA GLY A 46 -14.65 26.10 20.52
C GLY A 46 -13.31 26.84 20.39
N ASP A 47 -12.91 27.59 21.43
CA ASP A 47 -11.61 28.28 21.47
C ASP A 47 -10.59 27.42 22.23
N PHE A 48 -9.60 26.93 21.48
CA PHE A 48 -8.55 26.01 21.92
C PHE A 48 -7.17 26.68 21.96
N ARG A 49 -7.09 28.02 21.83
CA ARG A 49 -5.85 28.79 21.96
C ARG A 49 -5.15 28.61 23.32
N LYS A 50 -5.91 28.18 24.33
CA LYS A 50 -5.41 27.84 25.68
C LYS A 50 -5.53 26.32 25.90
N ASN A 51 -4.45 25.73 26.41
CA ASN A 51 -4.28 24.27 26.57
C ASN A 51 -5.29 23.53 27.48
N ASN A 52 -6.26 24.23 28.09
CA ASN A 52 -7.18 23.68 29.10
C ASN A 52 -8.61 23.43 28.56
N SER A 53 -8.88 23.64 27.28
CA SER A 53 -10.20 23.40 26.67
C SER A 53 -10.42 21.91 26.40
N ASP A 54 -11.45 21.31 27.02
CA ASP A 54 -11.80 19.90 26.81
C ASP A 54 -12.61 19.71 25.51
N ILE A 55 -12.06 18.92 24.59
CA ILE A 55 -12.74 18.57 23.34
C ILE A 55 -13.92 17.64 23.58
N THR A 56 -13.90 16.85 24.66
CA THR A 56 -14.95 15.88 24.99
C THR A 56 -16.23 16.59 25.43
N GLU A 57 -16.09 17.62 26.27
CA GLU A 57 -17.18 18.53 26.63
C GLU A 57 -17.74 19.26 25.39
N TYR A 58 -16.87 19.64 24.45
CA TYR A 58 -17.26 20.32 23.22
C TYR A 58 -18.04 19.40 22.26
N ILE A 59 -17.57 18.17 22.03
CA ILE A 59 -18.29 17.12 21.27
C ILE A 59 -19.66 16.87 21.90
N GLY A 60 -19.69 16.57 23.20
CA GLY A 60 -20.93 16.28 23.91
C GLY A 60 -21.93 17.44 23.90
N LYS A 61 -21.49 18.70 23.78
CA LYS A 61 -22.40 19.84 23.63
C LYS A 61 -22.97 19.97 22.22
N ILE A 62 -22.16 19.78 21.17
CA ILE A 62 -22.68 19.74 19.79
C ILE A 62 -23.65 18.57 19.57
N GLU A 63 -23.42 17.43 20.21
CA GLU A 63 -24.34 16.28 20.09
C GLU A 63 -25.68 16.51 20.83
N ASN A 64 -25.72 17.43 21.81
CA ASN A 64 -26.93 17.78 22.56
C ASN A 64 -27.63 19.05 22.02
N GLU A 65 -26.91 19.97 21.38
CA GLU A 65 -27.44 21.19 20.76
C GLU A 65 -27.67 20.95 19.25
N ASN A 66 -28.95 20.71 18.89
CA ASN A 66 -29.56 20.63 17.54
C ASN A 66 -28.66 20.42 16.29
N ILE A 67 -29.02 19.40 15.49
CA ILE A 67 -28.30 18.90 14.29
C ILE A 67 -27.90 19.98 13.25
N GLU A 68 -28.56 21.14 13.23
CA GLU A 68 -28.32 22.23 12.26
C GLU A 68 -27.12 23.12 12.61
N MET A 69 -26.62 23.10 13.86
CA MET A 69 -25.52 23.97 14.29
C MET A 69 -24.15 23.48 13.79
N GLN A 70 -23.37 24.37 13.16
CA GLN A 70 -22.03 24.04 12.65
C GLN A 70 -20.94 24.21 13.71
N SER A 71 -19.89 23.40 13.66
CA SER A 71 -18.75 23.52 14.58
C SER A 71 -17.68 24.49 14.07
N LEU A 72 -17.28 25.43 14.93
CA LEU A 72 -16.25 26.44 14.67
C LEU A 72 -15.12 26.34 15.71
N LEU A 73 -13.94 25.90 15.27
CA LEU A 73 -12.75 25.75 16.12
C LEU A 73 -11.78 26.92 15.93
N ILE A 74 -11.28 27.48 17.02
CA ILE A 74 -10.31 28.57 17.02
C ILE A 74 -8.98 28.07 17.62
N PHE A 75 -7.90 28.24 16.86
CA PHE A 75 -6.52 27.98 17.28
C PHE A 75 -5.66 29.22 17.00
N GLU A 76 -4.45 29.27 17.56
CA GLU A 76 -3.50 30.36 17.29
C GLU A 76 -2.96 30.24 15.85
N ASN A 77 -2.54 29.03 15.46
CA ASN A 77 -1.96 28.68 14.18
C ASN A 77 -2.14 27.17 13.88
N TRP A 78 -1.72 26.73 12.69
CA TRP A 78 -1.85 25.32 12.28
C TRP A 78 -1.02 24.36 13.15
N GLU A 79 0.19 24.73 13.57
CA GLU A 79 1.00 23.86 14.44
C GLU A 79 0.32 23.61 15.80
N GLN A 80 -0.33 24.61 16.40
CA GLN A 80 -1.10 24.45 17.64
C GLN A 80 -2.32 23.53 17.46
N GLU A 81 -3.06 23.66 16.34
CA GLU A 81 -4.16 22.76 16.01
C GLU A 81 -3.68 21.30 16.01
N GLN A 82 -2.56 21.02 15.33
CA GLN A 82 -2.03 19.68 15.22
C GLN A 82 -1.43 19.17 16.54
N ASP A 83 -0.76 20.03 17.33
CA ASP A 83 -0.27 19.72 18.68
C ASP A 83 -1.41 19.43 19.68
N PHE A 84 -2.60 19.98 19.45
CA PHE A 84 -3.79 19.68 20.21
C PHE A 84 -4.39 18.32 19.81
N ILE A 85 -4.50 18.04 18.51
CA ILE A 85 -5.00 16.75 17.98
C ILE A 85 -4.13 15.59 18.48
N ASP A 86 -2.81 15.65 18.29
CA ASP A 86 -1.90 14.56 18.64
C ASP A 86 -1.95 14.27 20.15
N ARG A 87 -1.99 15.32 20.98
CA ARG A 87 -2.12 15.19 22.43
C ARG A 87 -3.43 14.49 22.81
N LYS A 88 -4.55 14.89 22.21
CA LYS A 88 -5.87 14.29 22.48
C LYS A 88 -6.00 12.87 21.94
N LYS A 89 -5.33 12.53 20.84
CA LYS A 89 -5.19 11.15 20.36
C LYS A 89 -4.36 10.29 21.33
N ASN A 90 -3.25 10.82 21.86
CA ASN A 90 -2.37 10.09 22.77
C ASN A 90 -2.94 9.91 24.18
N GLU A 91 -3.78 10.84 24.64
CA GLU A 91 -4.56 10.69 25.89
C GLU A 91 -5.62 9.57 25.79
N GLU A 92 -6.08 9.22 24.58
CA GLU A 92 -7.24 8.36 24.37
C GLU A 92 -6.88 6.93 23.92
N LYS A 93 -7.29 5.96 24.73
CA LYS A 93 -6.93 4.54 24.56
C LYS A 93 -7.84 3.79 23.58
N ILE A 94 -9.04 4.30 23.30
CA ILE A 94 -10.03 3.64 22.44
C ILE A 94 -9.99 4.22 21.02
N ALA A 95 -9.77 3.37 20.01
CA ALA A 95 -9.68 3.78 18.61
C ALA A 95 -10.92 4.55 18.12
N LYS A 96 -12.13 4.17 18.55
CA LYS A 96 -13.39 4.89 18.27
C LYS A 96 -13.29 6.38 18.58
N LYS A 97 -12.88 6.73 19.81
CA LYS A 97 -12.83 8.12 20.27
C LYS A 97 -11.71 8.93 19.59
N ARG A 98 -10.57 8.28 19.28
CA ARG A 98 -9.55 8.89 18.41
C ARG A 98 -10.14 9.26 17.03
N ARG A 99 -10.96 8.38 16.44
CA ARG A 99 -11.69 8.66 15.18
C ARG A 99 -12.77 9.75 15.34
N GLU A 100 -13.49 9.81 16.46
CA GLU A 100 -14.47 10.87 16.74
C GLU A 100 -13.81 12.25 16.81
N ILE A 101 -12.68 12.39 17.51
CA ILE A 101 -11.86 13.61 17.58
C ILE A 101 -11.41 14.07 16.18
N GLU A 102 -10.85 13.17 15.38
CA GLU A 102 -10.44 13.50 14.01
C GLU A 102 -11.61 13.93 13.12
N ASN A 103 -12.74 13.22 13.20
CA ASN A 103 -13.91 13.49 12.39
C ASN A 103 -14.54 14.85 12.74
N LEU A 104 -14.55 15.25 14.03
CA LEU A 104 -14.95 16.59 14.43
C LEU A 104 -14.06 17.64 13.76
N VAL A 105 -12.74 17.54 13.91
CA VAL A 105 -11.81 18.55 13.35
C VAL A 105 -11.88 18.61 11.82
N LYS A 106 -11.99 17.46 11.14
CA LYS A 106 -12.16 17.36 9.69
C LYS A 106 -13.43 18.10 9.21
N LYS A 107 -14.55 17.90 9.90
CA LYS A 107 -15.85 18.53 9.58
C LYS A 107 -15.94 20.00 9.98
N SER A 108 -15.19 20.43 10.98
CA SER A 108 -15.30 21.78 11.55
C SER A 108 -14.73 22.87 10.63
N ARG A 109 -15.36 24.05 10.71
CA ARG A 109 -14.74 25.29 10.24
C ARG A 109 -13.64 25.66 11.23
N ILE A 110 -12.44 25.94 10.75
CA ILE A 110 -11.28 26.27 11.59
C ILE A 110 -10.87 27.72 11.33
N VAL A 111 -10.42 28.45 12.35
CA VAL A 111 -9.85 29.81 12.20
C VAL A 111 -8.56 29.93 13.02
N TYR A 112 -7.53 30.52 12.42
CA TYR A 112 -6.26 30.84 13.07
C TYR A 112 -6.22 32.32 13.49
N PHE A 113 -5.69 32.58 14.69
CA PHE A 113 -5.74 33.89 15.37
C PHE A 113 -4.40 34.61 15.47
N ILE A 114 -3.36 34.09 14.82
CA ILE A 114 -2.05 34.73 14.69
C ILE A 114 -2.18 36.23 14.37
N LYS A 115 -1.40 37.05 15.09
CA LYS A 115 -1.61 38.50 15.22
C LYS A 115 -1.06 39.29 14.03
N GLU A 116 -0.13 38.72 13.29
CA GLU A 116 0.41 39.31 12.08
C GLU A 116 -0.54 39.09 10.89
N ASP A 117 -1.05 40.18 10.33
CA ASP A 117 -1.83 40.17 9.09
C ASP A 117 -0.95 39.96 7.86
N GLU A 118 0.30 40.42 7.96
CA GLU A 118 1.33 40.36 6.91
C GLU A 118 2.36 39.29 7.25
N VAL A 119 2.56 38.34 6.33
CA VAL A 119 3.61 37.32 6.42
C VAL A 119 4.81 37.78 5.62
N ARG A 120 6.00 37.75 6.24
CA ARG A 120 7.29 37.97 5.60
C ARG A 120 7.97 36.63 5.32
N ILE A 121 8.24 36.37 4.04
CA ILE A 121 9.08 35.28 3.55
C ILE A 121 10.45 35.87 3.23
N ASN A 122 11.49 35.40 3.90
CA ASN A 122 12.86 35.79 3.56
C ASN A 122 13.31 35.09 2.26
N LEU A 123 14.09 35.82 1.46
CA LEU A 123 14.77 35.32 0.27
C LEU A 123 16.25 35.09 0.62
N GLU A 124 16.93 34.18 -0.08
CA GLU A 124 18.34 33.89 0.22
C GLU A 124 19.24 35.07 -0.17
N LYS A 125 20.12 35.45 0.77
CA LYS A 125 21.13 36.49 0.52
C LYS A 125 22.21 35.95 -0.41
N ASP A 126 22.60 36.80 -1.34
CA ASP A 126 23.69 36.63 -2.32
C ASP A 126 23.51 35.52 -3.38
N GLU A 127 22.51 34.63 -3.27
CA GLU A 127 22.12 33.67 -4.32
C GLU A 127 20.62 33.68 -4.68
N GLY A 128 19.90 34.76 -4.33
CA GLY A 128 18.51 35.02 -4.72
C GLY A 128 18.34 35.27 -6.23
N ILE A 129 18.64 34.28 -7.06
CA ILE A 129 18.46 34.34 -8.52
C ILE A 129 16.96 34.50 -8.80
N ASN A 130 16.56 35.72 -9.12
CA ASN A 130 15.29 35.95 -9.75
C ASN A 130 15.37 35.44 -11.20
N TYR A 131 14.88 34.23 -11.43
CA TYR A 131 14.99 33.59 -12.74
C TYR A 131 14.19 34.31 -13.83
N LEU A 132 13.15 35.07 -13.46
CA LEU A 132 12.33 35.85 -14.39
C LEU A 132 11.49 36.91 -13.66
N GLU A 133 11.59 38.17 -14.10
CA GLU A 133 10.64 39.23 -13.75
C GLU A 133 9.62 39.46 -14.86
N TYR A 134 8.35 39.56 -14.47
CA TYR A 134 7.30 40.10 -15.31
C TYR A 134 6.60 41.24 -14.58
N ILE A 135 6.67 42.45 -15.12
CA ILE A 135 6.03 43.64 -14.54
C ILE A 135 5.25 44.35 -15.66
N ASP A 136 3.92 44.37 -15.50
CA ASP A 136 2.98 45.18 -16.26
C ASP A 136 2.13 45.99 -15.26
N LYS A 137 1.45 47.04 -15.72
CA LYS A 137 0.67 47.96 -14.86
C LYS A 137 -0.36 47.25 -13.98
N SER A 138 -0.90 46.13 -14.43
CA SER A 138 -1.97 45.38 -13.77
C SER A 138 -1.56 43.98 -13.27
N LYS A 139 -0.28 43.59 -13.48
CA LYS A 139 0.21 42.21 -13.31
C LYS A 139 1.68 42.18 -12.89
N LYS A 140 2.01 41.36 -11.90
CA LYS A 140 3.40 41.09 -11.50
C LYS A 140 3.67 39.60 -11.37
N GLY A 141 4.90 39.21 -11.69
CA GLY A 141 5.40 37.84 -11.61
C GLY A 141 6.88 37.83 -11.23
N PHE A 142 7.24 37.07 -10.20
CA PHE A 142 8.64 36.88 -9.75
C PHE A 142 8.88 35.39 -9.48
N ILE A 143 10.10 34.90 -9.71
CA ILE A 143 10.47 33.50 -9.48
C ILE A 143 11.68 33.45 -8.55
N PHE A 144 11.50 32.90 -7.34
CA PHE A 144 12.56 32.77 -6.35
C PHE A 144 12.74 31.32 -5.91
N ASN A 145 13.93 30.98 -5.42
CA ASN A 145 14.11 29.84 -4.54
C ASN A 145 13.69 30.25 -3.12
N VAL A 146 12.84 29.44 -2.49
CA VAL A 146 12.38 29.67 -1.12
C VAL A 146 12.54 28.38 -0.33
N SER A 147 12.98 28.47 0.92
CA SER A 147 13.08 27.30 1.79
C SER A 147 11.69 26.82 2.23
N LEU A 148 11.57 25.52 2.51
CA LEU A 148 10.35 24.97 3.09
C LEU A 148 10.02 25.58 4.48
N LEU A 149 11.04 26.03 5.21
CA LEU A 149 10.89 26.77 6.47
C LEU A 149 10.14 28.09 6.28
N GLU A 150 10.54 28.90 5.30
CA GLU A 150 9.92 30.20 5.02
C GLU A 150 8.50 30.03 4.45
N LEU A 151 8.28 29.03 3.59
CA LEU A 151 6.93 28.62 3.17
C LEU A 151 6.08 28.12 4.35
N GLY A 152 6.72 27.53 5.35
CA GLY A 152 6.10 27.10 6.61
C GLY A 152 5.46 28.25 7.39
N LYS A 153 6.02 29.46 7.36
CA LYS A 153 5.42 30.65 8.01
C LYS A 153 4.05 30.97 7.43
N LEU A 154 3.95 30.96 6.10
CA LEU A 154 2.68 31.17 5.39
C LEU A 154 1.70 30.04 5.68
N TYR A 155 2.15 28.78 5.61
CA TYR A 155 1.28 27.64 5.88
C TYR A 155 0.80 27.60 7.34
N ASN A 156 1.63 27.95 8.31
CA ASN A 156 1.25 28.00 9.72
C ASN A 156 0.15 29.06 9.98
N THR A 157 0.21 30.17 9.25
CA THR A 157 -0.77 31.28 9.30
C THR A 157 -2.12 30.95 8.66
N THR A 158 -2.13 30.09 7.63
CA THR A 158 -3.30 29.91 6.73
C THR A 158 -3.86 28.48 6.70
N GLY A 159 -3.07 27.49 7.10
CA GLY A 159 -3.38 26.06 7.07
C GLY A 159 -4.02 25.62 5.74
N LYS A 160 -5.08 24.82 5.84
CA LYS A 160 -5.83 24.31 4.67
C LYS A 160 -6.39 25.42 3.75
N TYR A 161 -6.63 26.63 4.27
CA TYR A 161 -7.16 27.74 3.47
C TYR A 161 -6.14 28.37 2.52
N LEU A 162 -4.84 28.06 2.66
CA LEU A 162 -3.84 28.41 1.65
C LEU A 162 -4.19 27.87 0.26
N PHE A 163 -4.97 26.79 0.20
CA PHE A 163 -5.33 26.09 -1.04
C PHE A 163 -6.76 26.40 -1.51
N LYS A 164 -7.45 27.39 -0.92
CA LYS A 164 -8.86 27.74 -1.22
C LYS A 164 -9.14 27.99 -2.71
N ASP A 165 -8.13 28.43 -3.45
CA ASP A 165 -8.19 28.75 -4.89
C ASP A 165 -7.53 27.71 -5.80
N ASN A 166 -7.10 26.57 -5.24
CA ASN A 166 -6.58 25.46 -6.02
C ASN A 166 -7.72 24.69 -6.69
N VAL A 167 -7.57 24.39 -7.98
CA VAL A 167 -8.58 23.62 -8.74
C VAL A 167 -8.56 22.13 -8.35
N ARG A 168 -7.46 21.64 -7.74
CA ARG A 168 -7.38 20.31 -7.13
C ARG A 168 -7.53 20.44 -5.62
N GLN A 169 -8.73 20.18 -5.10
CA GLN A 169 -8.86 19.78 -3.69
C GLN A 169 -8.08 18.47 -3.49
N GLY A 170 -7.39 18.35 -2.34
CA GLY A 170 -6.45 17.26 -2.08
C GLY A 170 -7.10 15.88 -2.23
N ARG A 171 -6.70 15.14 -3.27
CA ARG A 171 -7.14 13.76 -3.48
C ARG A 171 -6.30 12.82 -2.62
N HIS A 172 -6.92 12.24 -1.61
CA HIS A 172 -6.47 10.99 -0.99
C HIS A 172 -6.89 9.80 -1.87
N ASP A 173 -6.38 9.76 -3.11
CA ASP A 173 -6.51 8.59 -4.00
C ASP A 173 -5.21 7.76 -3.91
N ASN A 174 -5.28 6.43 -4.04
CA ASN A 174 -4.15 5.47 -4.01
C ASN A 174 -2.98 5.75 -4.99
N LYS A 175 -3.03 6.84 -5.76
CA LYS A 175 -1.99 7.34 -6.66
C LYS A 175 -1.00 8.32 -6.02
N SER A 176 -1.25 8.85 -4.82
CA SER A 176 -0.31 9.76 -4.12
C SER A 176 0.84 9.02 -3.42
N PHE A 177 0.60 7.76 -3.04
CA PHE A 177 1.53 6.87 -2.33
C PHE A 177 3.00 6.89 -2.80
N PRO A 178 3.32 6.88 -4.11
CA PRO A 178 4.71 6.91 -4.57
C PRO A 178 5.43 8.22 -4.23
N LEU A 179 4.71 9.35 -4.21
CA LEU A 179 5.27 10.67 -3.92
C LEU A 179 5.50 10.82 -2.40
N GLU A 180 4.51 10.45 -1.60
CA GLU A 180 4.58 10.46 -0.13
C GLU A 180 5.71 9.57 0.39
N SER A 181 5.85 8.35 -0.17
CA SER A 181 6.94 7.43 0.19
C SER A 181 8.33 8.00 -0.10
N VAL A 182 8.51 8.64 -1.26
CA VAL A 182 9.80 9.27 -1.63
C VAL A 182 10.10 10.46 -0.73
N PHE A 183 9.11 11.26 -0.37
CA PHE A 183 9.29 12.39 0.56
C PHE A 183 9.69 11.88 1.94
N LYS A 184 9.00 10.85 2.46
CA LYS A 184 9.28 10.26 3.77
C LYS A 184 10.71 9.74 3.84
N GLU A 185 11.11 8.87 2.91
CA GLU A 185 12.48 8.35 2.81
C GLU A 185 13.52 9.49 2.80
N THR A 186 13.28 10.51 1.97
CA THR A 186 14.18 11.66 1.78
C THR A 186 14.36 12.50 3.06
N PHE A 187 13.30 12.75 3.82
CA PHE A 187 13.39 13.49 5.10
C PHE A 187 13.97 12.63 6.22
N GLU A 188 13.66 11.34 6.27
CA GLU A 188 14.20 10.42 7.29
C GLU A 188 15.70 10.17 7.11
N ILE A 189 16.20 10.05 5.87
CA ILE A 189 17.64 10.02 5.57
C ILE A 189 18.31 11.28 6.15
N GLY A 190 17.80 12.46 5.80
CA GLY A 190 18.34 13.73 6.28
C GLY A 190 18.35 13.82 7.81
N LEU A 191 17.27 13.37 8.47
CA LEU A 191 17.16 13.34 9.92
C LEU A 191 18.13 12.33 10.55
N TYR A 192 18.31 11.15 9.94
CA TYR A 192 19.25 10.12 10.38
C TYR A 192 20.70 10.60 10.36
N HIS A 193 21.15 11.27 9.29
CA HIS A 193 22.51 11.82 9.25
C HIS A 193 22.72 12.92 10.29
N LEU A 194 21.72 13.80 10.50
CA LEU A 194 21.80 14.84 11.54
C LEU A 194 21.83 14.22 12.95
N TYR A 195 20.94 13.26 13.23
CA TYR A 195 20.87 12.58 14.52
C TYR A 195 22.17 11.82 14.79
N LYS A 196 22.64 10.99 13.84
CA LYS A 196 23.94 10.27 13.91
C LYS A 196 25.14 11.19 14.17
N LYS A 197 25.12 12.43 13.64
CA LYS A 197 26.19 13.43 13.80
C LYS A 197 26.11 14.21 15.11
N LYS A 198 24.91 14.52 15.62
CA LYS A 198 24.70 15.29 16.85
C LYS A 198 24.58 14.42 18.10
N ASN A 199 23.81 13.34 18.04
CA ASN A 199 23.41 12.51 19.17
C ASN A 199 23.41 11.02 18.78
N SER A 200 24.50 10.31 19.07
CA SER A 200 24.61 8.88 18.79
C SER A 200 24.00 7.97 19.88
N ARG A 201 23.48 8.52 20.99
CA ARG A 201 23.13 7.76 22.21
C ARG A 201 22.11 6.64 21.95
N TYR A 202 21.12 6.91 21.09
CA TYR A 202 20.04 5.98 20.78
C TYR A 202 20.00 5.55 19.30
N ILE A 203 21.08 5.81 18.54
CA ILE A 203 21.12 5.60 17.08
C ILE A 203 20.77 4.15 16.70
N ASN A 204 21.19 3.15 17.48
CA ASN A 204 20.90 1.74 17.19
C ASN A 204 19.40 1.43 17.21
N LYS A 205 18.62 2.09 18.08
CA LYS A 205 17.16 1.89 18.14
C LYS A 205 16.43 2.52 16.95
N ILE A 206 16.97 3.63 16.44
CA ILE A 206 16.55 4.22 15.16
C ILE A 206 16.93 3.28 13.99
N ARG A 207 18.07 2.59 14.02
CA ARG A 207 18.43 1.58 13.00
C ARG A 207 17.48 0.37 13.01
N GLU A 208 17.03 -0.09 14.19
CA GLU A 208 16.03 -1.17 14.34
C GLU A 208 14.65 -0.83 13.74
N TYR A 209 14.33 0.45 13.53
CA TYR A 209 13.06 0.88 12.94
C TYR A 209 13.04 0.73 11.40
N PHE A 210 14.21 0.78 10.75
CA PHE A 210 14.33 0.68 9.30
C PHE A 210 14.50 -0.76 8.82
N ASP A 211 13.86 -1.10 7.70
CA ASP A 211 14.16 -2.31 6.94
C ASP A 211 15.66 -2.32 6.57
N GLU A 212 16.33 -3.48 6.63
CA GLU A 212 17.76 -3.61 6.30
C GLU A 212 18.09 -2.96 4.93
N LYS A 213 17.18 -3.08 3.96
CA LYS A 213 17.33 -2.50 2.63
C LYS A 213 17.14 -0.98 2.59
N LEU A 214 16.33 -0.42 3.48
CA LEU A 214 16.29 1.04 3.69
C LEU A 214 17.60 1.49 4.35
N LEU A 215 18.06 0.75 5.36
CA LEU A 215 19.25 1.11 6.12
C LEU A 215 20.51 1.19 5.24
N GLU A 216 20.67 0.29 4.27
CA GLU A 216 21.72 0.38 3.23
C GLU A 216 21.63 1.72 2.46
N SER A 217 20.44 2.09 1.97
CA SER A 217 20.23 3.39 1.30
C SER A 217 20.50 4.60 2.20
N TYR A 218 20.30 4.48 3.51
CA TYR A 218 20.52 5.55 4.50
C TYR A 218 21.98 5.62 4.97
N GLU A 219 22.83 4.64 4.62
CA GLU A 219 24.26 4.65 4.92
C GLU A 219 25.11 4.99 3.69
N GLU A 220 24.62 4.75 2.47
CA GLU A 220 25.32 5.09 1.20
C GLU A 220 25.11 6.55 0.75
N LYS A 221 23.94 7.16 0.99
CA LYS A 221 23.63 8.53 0.53
C LYS A 221 24.31 9.58 1.42
N SER A 222 25.34 10.26 0.93
CA SER A 222 26.11 11.24 1.72
C SER A 222 25.56 12.67 1.75
N GLU A 223 24.67 13.03 0.81
CA GLU A 223 24.26 14.42 0.57
C GLU A 223 22.79 14.65 0.96
N ILE A 224 22.56 15.72 1.74
CA ILE A 224 21.28 16.00 2.39
C ILE A 224 20.44 16.89 1.49
N LEU A 225 19.35 16.33 0.93
CA LEU A 225 18.24 17.07 0.32
C LEU A 225 18.55 17.93 -0.92
N GLU A 226 19.78 17.94 -1.44
CA GLU A 226 20.19 18.84 -2.53
C GLU A 226 19.39 18.60 -3.82
N ASP A 227 19.14 17.32 -4.16
CA ASP A 227 18.32 16.92 -5.31
C ASP A 227 16.82 17.24 -5.17
N PHE A 228 16.34 17.65 -3.99
CA PHE A 228 14.93 17.97 -3.78
C PHE A 228 14.46 19.07 -4.74
N TRP A 229 15.31 20.03 -5.08
CA TRP A 229 14.97 21.07 -6.05
C TRP A 229 14.72 20.53 -7.47
N PHE A 230 15.35 19.41 -7.85
CA PHE A 230 15.21 18.81 -9.20
C PHE A 230 13.97 17.91 -9.33
N HIS A 231 13.60 17.21 -8.26
CA HIS A 231 12.53 16.20 -8.29
C HIS A 231 11.10 16.76 -8.21
N HIS A 232 10.92 18.07 -8.00
CA HIS A 232 9.62 18.66 -7.68
C HIS A 232 9.18 19.76 -8.65
N ASN A 233 7.90 19.72 -9.03
CA ASN A 233 7.23 20.81 -9.71
C ASN A 233 7.18 22.05 -8.79
N GLY A 234 7.50 23.22 -9.34
CA GLY A 234 7.49 24.48 -8.61
C GLY A 234 6.11 24.85 -8.05
N ILE A 235 6.13 25.59 -6.94
CA ILE A 235 4.93 26.13 -6.29
C ILE A 235 4.55 27.43 -6.98
N THR A 236 3.25 27.70 -7.09
CA THR A 236 2.75 28.99 -7.59
C THR A 236 1.82 29.60 -6.56
N ILE A 237 2.21 30.78 -6.06
CA ILE A 237 1.52 31.59 -5.07
C ILE A 237 0.88 32.77 -5.80
N PHE A 238 -0.45 32.86 -5.73
CA PHE A 238 -1.22 33.98 -6.27
C PHE A 238 -1.68 34.91 -5.14
N SER A 239 -1.56 36.22 -5.34
CA SER A 239 -2.03 37.25 -4.41
C SER A 239 -3.10 38.13 -5.05
N GLU A 240 -4.19 38.37 -4.32
CA GLU A 240 -5.28 39.30 -4.68
C GLU A 240 -4.95 40.75 -4.36
N LYS A 241 -3.91 40.99 -3.54
CA LYS A 241 -3.35 42.32 -3.28
C LYS A 241 -1.91 42.39 -3.76
N GLU A 242 -1.47 43.58 -4.12
CA GLU A 242 -0.07 43.82 -4.44
C GLU A 242 0.80 43.49 -3.21
N TYR A 243 1.89 42.77 -3.44
CA TYR A 243 2.86 42.38 -2.42
C TYR A 243 4.12 43.23 -2.51
N ASN A 244 4.77 43.45 -1.37
CA ASN A 244 6.03 44.17 -1.30
C ASN A 244 7.19 43.22 -1.57
N VAL A 245 8.06 43.57 -2.51
CA VAL A 245 9.30 42.82 -2.82
C VAL A 245 10.49 43.71 -2.44
N GLN A 246 11.39 43.15 -1.67
CA GLN A 246 12.67 43.74 -1.28
C GLN A 246 13.80 42.75 -1.59
N TYR A 247 15.05 43.19 -1.49
CA TYR A 247 16.21 42.36 -1.86
C TYR A 247 16.28 41.02 -1.10
N ASP A 248 15.98 41.04 0.21
CA ASP A 248 16.08 39.87 1.09
C ASP A 248 14.75 39.34 1.62
N TYR A 249 13.61 39.85 1.14
CA TYR A 249 12.28 39.32 1.49
C TYR A 249 11.16 39.72 0.52
N ILE A 250 10.08 38.94 0.56
CA ILE A 250 8.76 39.29 0.03
C ILE A 250 7.75 39.29 1.18
N SER A 251 6.83 40.25 1.21
CA SER A 251 5.79 40.35 2.24
C SER A 251 4.40 40.64 1.67
N PHE A 252 3.38 40.02 2.29
CA PHE A 252 2.00 40.07 1.81
C PHE A 252 0.97 39.74 2.88
N VAL A 253 -0.25 40.23 2.69
CA VAL A 253 -1.41 39.93 3.55
C VAL A 253 -1.84 38.47 3.33
N ALA A 254 -1.64 37.62 4.33
CA ALA A 254 -1.78 36.17 4.19
C ALA A 254 -3.20 35.73 3.76
N GLU A 255 -4.24 36.44 4.21
CA GLU A 255 -5.65 36.20 3.83
C GLU A 255 -5.93 36.38 2.34
N LYS A 256 -5.09 37.16 1.65
CA LYS A 256 -5.22 37.53 0.24
C LYS A 256 -4.33 36.69 -0.68
N VAL A 257 -3.71 35.65 -0.15
CA VAL A 257 -2.78 34.78 -0.86
C VAL A 257 -3.32 33.35 -0.95
N SER A 258 -2.99 32.64 -2.03
CA SER A 258 -3.29 31.21 -2.21
C SER A 258 -2.31 30.48 -3.12
N VAL A 259 -2.02 29.23 -2.79
CA VAL A 259 -1.21 28.31 -3.58
C VAL A 259 -2.06 27.64 -4.66
N ILE A 260 -1.91 28.11 -5.90
CA ILE A 260 -2.65 27.64 -7.08
C ILE A 260 -1.95 26.47 -7.81
N ASN A 261 -0.66 26.24 -7.55
CA ASN A 261 0.06 25.05 -7.99
C ASN A 261 1.04 24.57 -6.90
N GLY A 262 1.25 23.25 -6.78
CA GLY A 262 2.11 22.66 -5.75
C GLY A 262 1.44 22.44 -4.38
N ALA A 263 0.11 22.53 -4.28
CA ALA A 263 -0.63 22.34 -3.03
C ALA A 263 -0.39 20.96 -2.38
N GLN A 264 -0.39 19.88 -3.19
CA GLN A 264 -0.08 18.53 -2.73
C GLN A 264 1.34 18.46 -2.15
N THR A 265 2.34 19.01 -2.86
CA THR A 265 3.74 19.06 -2.39
C THR A 265 3.85 19.65 -0.99
N LEU A 266 3.24 20.83 -0.75
CA LEU A 266 3.26 21.46 0.57
C LEU A 266 2.50 20.67 1.63
N THR A 267 1.29 20.19 1.31
CA THR A 267 0.45 19.43 2.26
C THR A 267 1.17 18.16 2.72
N HIS A 268 1.72 17.38 1.78
CA HIS A 268 2.49 16.17 2.09
C HIS A 268 3.78 16.49 2.83
N CYS A 269 4.54 17.52 2.44
CA CYS A 269 5.77 17.89 3.17
C CYS A 269 5.48 18.22 4.65
N PHE A 270 4.51 19.09 4.94
CA PHE A 270 4.24 19.48 6.34
C PHE A 270 3.59 18.37 7.17
N SER A 271 2.73 17.53 6.57
CA SER A 271 2.16 16.37 7.29
C SER A 271 3.21 15.27 7.54
N LEU A 272 4.05 14.95 6.56
CA LEU A 272 5.10 13.93 6.70
C LEU A 272 6.20 14.35 7.69
N ILE A 273 6.65 15.61 7.66
CA ILE A 273 7.62 16.13 8.66
C ILE A 273 7.06 15.97 10.08
N ARG A 274 5.76 16.24 10.27
CA ARG A 274 5.10 16.05 11.56
C ARG A 274 5.00 14.57 11.94
N GLN A 275 4.60 13.71 11.01
CA GLN A 275 4.53 12.26 11.22
C GLN A 275 5.89 11.68 11.64
N ILE A 276 6.95 11.97 10.87
CA ILE A 276 8.33 11.56 11.17
C ILE A 276 8.74 12.02 12.57
N LYS A 277 8.43 13.27 12.95
CA LYS A 277 8.71 13.80 14.29
C LYS A 277 8.10 12.95 15.41
N GLN A 278 6.83 12.55 15.26
CA GLN A 278 6.14 11.77 16.28
C GLN A 278 6.61 10.32 16.31
N GLU A 279 6.75 9.66 15.15
CA GLU A 279 7.28 8.29 15.05
C GLU A 279 8.65 8.19 15.74
N TRP A 280 9.58 9.08 15.42
CA TRP A 280 10.92 9.11 16.03
C TRP A 280 10.88 9.45 17.52
N LEU A 281 10.03 10.39 17.92
CA LEU A 281 9.90 10.77 19.33
C LEU A 281 9.36 9.60 20.16
N ASP A 282 8.42 8.82 19.65
CA ASP A 282 7.82 7.68 20.36
C ASP A 282 8.80 6.49 20.45
N ILE A 283 9.55 6.20 19.39
CA ILE A 283 10.66 5.22 19.40
C ILE A 283 11.72 5.58 20.46
N LEU A 284 12.08 6.87 20.56
CA LEU A 284 13.09 7.34 21.50
C LEU A 284 12.56 7.41 22.95
N LYS A 285 11.28 7.78 23.16
CA LYS A 285 10.62 7.70 24.48
C LYS A 285 10.61 6.28 25.01
N GLU A 286 10.15 5.30 24.21
CA GLU A 286 10.12 3.88 24.61
C GLU A 286 11.48 3.47 25.16
N LYS A 287 12.56 3.83 24.46
CA LYS A 287 13.92 3.49 24.90
C LYS A 287 14.32 4.17 26.21
N VAL A 288 13.95 5.44 26.45
CA VAL A 288 14.21 6.14 27.72
C VAL A 288 13.37 5.56 28.87
N GLU A 289 12.13 5.13 28.60
CA GLU A 289 11.27 4.47 29.59
C GLU A 289 11.83 3.12 30.03
N VAL A 290 12.33 2.29 29.10
CA VAL A 290 12.93 0.98 29.42
C VAL A 290 14.43 1.02 29.77
N ASP A 291 15.04 2.21 29.86
CA ASP A 291 16.43 2.35 30.29
C ASP A 291 16.51 2.24 31.83
N GLU A 292 17.08 1.15 32.34
CA GLU A 292 17.26 0.91 33.79
C GLU A 292 18.39 1.77 34.38
N ASP A 293 19.34 2.23 33.55
CA ASP A 293 20.45 3.09 33.97
C ASP A 293 20.03 4.57 34.16
N ILE A 294 18.78 4.92 33.86
CA ILE A 294 18.25 6.29 33.96
C ILE A 294 17.30 6.41 35.17
N ASP A 295 17.65 7.30 36.10
CA ASP A 295 16.79 7.75 37.19
C ASP A 295 15.41 8.18 36.67
N GLU A 296 14.34 7.66 37.26
CA GLU A 296 12.95 7.91 36.88
C GLU A 296 12.62 9.41 36.85
N ASN A 297 13.23 10.21 37.73
CA ASN A 297 13.07 11.67 37.77
C ASN A 297 13.72 12.37 36.57
N LYS A 298 14.75 11.77 35.95
CA LYS A 298 15.47 12.31 34.79
C LYS A 298 14.90 11.87 33.45
N LYS A 299 14.08 10.81 33.41
CA LYS A 299 13.43 10.33 32.17
C LYS A 299 12.61 11.44 31.50
N GLY A 300 11.87 12.23 32.28
CA GLY A 300 11.11 13.38 31.79
C GLY A 300 11.98 14.50 31.19
N GLU A 301 13.14 14.78 31.80
CA GLU A 301 14.10 15.79 31.30
C GLU A 301 14.70 15.35 29.96
N ILE A 302 15.13 14.09 29.86
CA ILE A 302 15.73 13.54 28.63
C ILE A 302 14.70 13.48 27.48
N VAL A 303 13.44 13.13 27.76
CA VAL A 303 12.38 13.17 26.73
C VAL A 303 12.11 14.61 26.25
N ALA A 304 12.21 15.62 27.14
CA ALA A 304 12.08 17.02 26.76
C ALA A 304 13.28 17.52 25.92
N GLU A 305 14.50 17.10 26.26
CA GLU A 305 15.72 17.35 25.49
C GLU A 305 15.60 16.76 24.08
N ILE A 306 15.30 15.45 23.95
CA ILE A 306 15.10 14.76 22.67
C ILE A 306 14.02 15.45 21.82
N LYS A 307 12.89 15.83 22.42
CA LYS A 307 11.80 16.54 21.71
C LYS A 307 12.27 17.88 21.14
N THR A 308 13.17 18.57 21.83
CA THR A 308 13.76 19.85 21.41
C THR A 308 14.77 19.62 20.29
N GLU A 309 15.72 18.70 20.48
CA GLU A 309 16.72 18.33 19.47
C GLU A 309 16.10 17.89 18.13
N LEU A 310 15.06 17.05 18.16
CA LEU A 310 14.31 16.64 16.97
C LEU A 310 13.61 17.83 16.30
N GLY A 311 13.13 18.80 17.09
CA GLY A 311 12.60 20.07 16.59
C GLY A 311 13.64 20.83 15.78
N ASP A 312 14.79 21.10 16.38
CA ASP A 312 15.90 21.85 15.77
C ASP A 312 16.44 21.16 14.50
N MET A 313 16.55 19.83 14.50
CA MET A 313 16.99 19.07 13.33
C MET A 313 15.99 19.13 12.18
N LEU A 314 14.69 18.98 12.45
CA LEU A 314 13.66 19.14 11.44
C LEU A 314 13.55 20.58 10.94
N GLU A 315 13.84 21.58 11.78
CA GLU A 315 13.90 22.98 11.37
C GLU A 315 15.06 23.27 10.42
N PHE A 316 16.25 22.74 10.72
CA PHE A 316 17.40 22.77 9.82
C PHE A 316 17.11 22.06 8.48
N LEU A 317 16.42 20.91 8.48
CA LEU A 317 16.01 20.25 7.23
C LEU A 317 15.01 21.11 6.43
N LYS A 318 14.01 21.72 7.09
CA LYS A 318 13.08 22.67 6.46
C LYS A 318 13.81 23.88 5.86
N GLU A 319 14.89 24.35 6.49
CA GLU A 319 15.75 25.44 5.97
C GLU A 319 16.51 25.00 4.70
N LYS A 320 17.02 23.76 4.69
CA LYS A 320 17.79 23.20 3.58
C LYS A 320 16.97 22.80 2.36
N VAL A 321 15.74 22.31 2.53
CA VAL A 321 14.85 22.03 1.39
C VAL A 321 14.50 23.31 0.64
N LYS A 322 14.95 23.42 -0.61
CA LYS A 322 14.66 24.56 -1.51
C LYS A 322 13.60 24.18 -2.54
N LEU A 323 12.67 25.11 -2.77
CA LEU A 323 11.58 24.97 -3.73
C LEU A 323 11.57 26.17 -4.69
N LYS A 324 11.30 25.90 -5.97
CA LYS A 324 11.01 26.92 -6.99
C LYS A 324 9.65 27.52 -6.70
N VAL A 325 9.56 28.82 -6.39
CA VAL A 325 8.30 29.50 -6.05
C VAL A 325 8.07 30.67 -6.99
N ILE A 326 6.93 30.61 -7.69
CA ILE A 326 6.45 31.68 -8.56
C ILE A 326 5.43 32.51 -7.77
N PHE A 327 5.70 33.78 -7.53
CA PHE A 327 4.77 34.73 -6.94
C PHE A 327 4.07 35.52 -8.05
N LEU A 328 2.74 35.54 -8.05
CA LEU A 328 1.91 36.20 -9.05
C LEU A 328 0.92 37.17 -8.38
N PHE A 329 0.78 38.37 -8.95
CA PHE A 329 -0.27 39.33 -8.62
C PHE A 329 -0.99 39.76 -9.90
N SER A 330 -2.31 39.94 -9.81
CA SER A 330 -3.05 40.67 -10.84
C SER A 330 -4.28 41.37 -10.27
N GLU A 331 -4.59 42.55 -10.81
CA GLU A 331 -5.85 43.26 -10.57
C GLU A 331 -7.06 42.52 -11.18
N ASP A 332 -6.85 41.66 -12.18
CA ASP A 332 -7.89 40.83 -12.79
C ASP A 332 -8.08 39.51 -12.03
N SER A 333 -9.12 39.46 -11.21
CA SER A 333 -9.52 38.26 -10.46
C SER A 333 -9.98 37.09 -11.33
N GLY A 334 -10.32 37.32 -12.61
CA GLY A 334 -10.66 36.28 -13.58
C GLY A 334 -9.44 35.48 -14.06
N LEU A 335 -8.29 36.15 -14.20
CA LEU A 335 -7.03 35.55 -14.65
C LEU A 335 -6.60 34.36 -13.78
N LYS A 336 -6.83 34.49 -12.46
CA LYS A 336 -6.61 33.48 -11.41
C LYS A 336 -7.11 32.08 -11.83
N LYS A 337 -8.38 31.96 -12.24
CA LYS A 337 -8.99 30.69 -12.66
C LYS A 337 -8.39 30.13 -13.95
N SER A 338 -7.93 31.00 -14.85
CA SER A 338 -7.28 30.60 -16.11
C SER A 338 -5.88 30.02 -15.86
N ILE A 339 -5.08 30.68 -15.01
CA ILE A 339 -3.73 30.24 -14.63
C ILE A 339 -3.81 28.87 -13.92
N THR A 340 -4.67 28.73 -12.90
CA THR A 340 -4.82 27.47 -12.17
C THR A 340 -5.24 26.32 -13.09
N ARG A 341 -6.09 26.57 -14.10
CA ARG A 341 -6.44 25.56 -15.11
C ARG A 341 -5.24 25.18 -15.97
N GLY A 342 -4.57 26.16 -16.59
CA GLY A 342 -3.45 25.91 -17.52
C GLY A 342 -2.28 25.15 -16.88
N LEU A 343 -1.90 25.50 -15.65
CA LEU A 343 -0.83 24.81 -14.91
C LEU A 343 -1.20 23.37 -14.54
N ASN A 344 -2.48 23.07 -14.31
CA ASN A 344 -2.93 21.74 -13.90
C ASN A 344 -3.29 20.79 -15.05
N THR A 345 -3.12 21.21 -16.31
CA THR A 345 -3.48 20.45 -17.53
C THR A 345 -2.32 19.81 -18.31
N GLN A 346 -1.06 20.00 -17.91
CA GLN A 346 0.07 19.44 -18.66
C GLN A 346 0.37 17.97 -18.30
N ILE A 347 0.23 17.09 -19.29
CA ILE A 347 0.74 15.71 -19.33
C ILE A 347 1.48 15.56 -20.67
N PRO A 348 2.73 15.08 -20.73
CA PRO A 348 3.38 14.79 -22.01
C PRO A 348 2.73 13.58 -22.67
N ILE A 349 2.22 13.75 -23.90
CA ILE A 349 1.46 12.73 -24.63
C ILE A 349 2.40 11.83 -25.43
N LEU A 350 2.33 10.52 -25.18
CA LEU A 350 3.01 9.48 -25.94
C LEU A 350 2.10 8.92 -27.05
N GLU A 351 2.67 8.33 -28.10
CA GLU A 351 1.90 7.68 -29.19
C GLU A 351 0.98 6.56 -28.65
N GLU A 352 1.42 5.86 -27.61
CA GLU A 352 0.65 4.82 -26.92
C GLU A 352 -0.61 5.37 -26.22
N ASP A 353 -0.57 6.63 -25.77
CA ASP A 353 -1.70 7.32 -25.13
C ASP A 353 -2.79 7.65 -26.15
N ILE A 354 -2.36 8.03 -27.37
CA ILE A 354 -3.25 8.29 -28.52
C ILE A 354 -3.92 6.98 -28.96
N LEU A 355 -3.16 5.89 -29.06
CA LEU A 355 -3.70 4.57 -29.44
C LEU A 355 -4.68 4.00 -28.40
N GLY A 356 -4.52 4.31 -27.11
CA GLY A 356 -5.47 3.94 -26.05
C GLY A 356 -6.86 4.57 -26.23
N ALA A 357 -6.95 5.67 -26.99
CA ALA A 357 -8.20 6.37 -27.33
C ALA A 357 -8.67 6.15 -28.78
N SER A 358 -8.09 5.18 -29.51
CA SER A 358 -8.48 4.87 -30.89
C SER A 358 -9.73 4.01 -30.99
N ASP A 359 -10.49 4.13 -32.10
CA ASP A 359 -11.69 3.33 -32.41
C ASP A 359 -11.46 1.83 -32.23
N SER A 360 -10.29 1.33 -32.62
CA SER A 360 -9.92 -0.08 -32.47
C SER A 360 -9.77 -0.50 -31.01
N SER A 361 -9.20 0.36 -30.15
CA SER A 361 -9.16 0.13 -28.70
C SER A 361 -10.56 0.17 -28.08
N GLU A 362 -11.44 1.06 -28.54
CA GLU A 362 -12.82 1.16 -28.04
C GLU A 362 -13.66 -0.06 -28.40
N GLU A 363 -13.60 -0.54 -29.65
CA GLU A 363 -14.35 -1.71 -30.10
C GLU A 363 -13.82 -3.01 -29.46
N ILE A 364 -12.50 -3.12 -29.20
CA ILE A 364 -11.92 -4.19 -28.38
C ILE A 364 -12.48 -4.13 -26.95
N ASN A 365 -12.45 -2.95 -26.32
CA ASN A 365 -12.91 -2.74 -24.95
C ASN A 365 -14.40 -3.10 -24.78
N LYS A 366 -15.23 -2.71 -25.75
CA LYS A 366 -16.67 -3.01 -25.77
C LYS A 366 -16.95 -4.51 -25.75
N ARG A 367 -16.13 -5.31 -26.44
CA ARG A 367 -16.26 -6.78 -26.52
C ARG A 367 -15.67 -7.48 -25.30
N LEU A 368 -14.59 -6.94 -24.74
CA LEU A 368 -13.95 -7.46 -23.52
C LEU A 368 -14.63 -7.05 -22.22
N LYS A 369 -15.52 -6.04 -22.25
CA LYS A 369 -16.25 -5.49 -21.09
C LYS A 369 -16.83 -6.58 -20.18
N ASN A 370 -17.53 -7.55 -20.76
CA ASN A 370 -18.19 -8.64 -20.02
C ASN A 370 -17.21 -9.69 -19.44
N LYS A 371 -15.91 -9.58 -19.75
CA LYS A 371 -14.84 -10.43 -19.17
C LYS A 371 -13.99 -9.67 -18.13
N GLY A 372 -14.33 -8.40 -17.88
CA GLY A 372 -13.59 -7.51 -16.99
C GLY A 372 -12.19 -7.13 -17.51
N ILE A 373 -11.94 -7.24 -18.82
CA ILE A 373 -10.66 -6.90 -19.44
C ILE A 373 -10.79 -5.56 -20.18
N LYS A 374 -9.78 -4.69 -20.08
CA LYS A 374 -9.79 -3.37 -20.73
C LYS A 374 -8.39 -2.88 -21.10
N ILE A 375 -8.24 -2.33 -22.31
CA ILE A 375 -7.15 -1.43 -22.69
C ILE A 375 -7.46 -0.05 -22.10
N CYS A 376 -6.65 0.42 -21.17
CA CYS A 376 -6.84 1.73 -20.54
C CYS A 376 -6.15 2.84 -21.34
N ARG A 377 -6.74 4.04 -21.30
CA ARG A 377 -6.06 5.28 -21.71
C ARG A 377 -5.04 5.67 -20.65
N SER A 378 -3.98 6.39 -21.01
CA SER A 378 -3.02 6.88 -20.00
C SER A 378 -3.69 7.80 -18.97
N GLY A 379 -3.38 7.58 -17.70
CA GLY A 379 -4.05 8.21 -16.54
C GLY A 379 -5.34 7.50 -16.09
N GLU A 380 -5.95 6.68 -16.92
CA GLU A 380 -7.12 5.85 -16.58
C GLU A 380 -6.66 4.60 -15.81
N TYR A 381 -6.89 4.60 -14.50
CA TYR A 381 -6.66 3.43 -13.65
C TYR A 381 -8.02 2.88 -13.23
N LEU A 382 -8.16 1.56 -13.33
CA LEU A 382 -9.23 0.77 -12.73
C LEU A 382 -8.54 -0.40 -12.02
N ASP A 383 -8.97 -0.71 -10.80
CA ASP A 383 -8.17 -1.39 -9.77
C ASP A 383 -8.11 -2.93 -9.93
N ASN A 384 -7.93 -3.40 -11.17
CA ASN A 384 -8.19 -4.78 -11.56
C ASN A 384 -6.98 -5.40 -12.30
N GLU A 385 -6.61 -6.65 -11.96
CA GLU A 385 -5.56 -7.48 -12.62
C GLU A 385 -5.77 -7.75 -14.14
N ARG A 386 -6.74 -7.09 -14.77
CA ARG A 386 -7.20 -7.30 -16.14
C ARG A 386 -7.24 -6.02 -16.98
N THR A 387 -6.72 -4.91 -16.45
CA THR A 387 -6.46 -3.70 -17.23
C THR A 387 -5.06 -3.73 -17.83
N PHE A 388 -4.91 -3.20 -19.03
CA PHE A 388 -3.65 -3.23 -19.78
C PHE A 388 -3.35 -1.87 -20.39
N SER A 389 -2.07 -1.49 -20.45
CA SER A 389 -1.63 -0.53 -21.47
C SER A 389 -1.76 -1.13 -22.88
N VAL A 390 -1.77 -0.28 -23.90
CA VAL A 390 -1.80 -0.70 -25.32
C VAL A 390 -0.69 -1.71 -25.64
N LEU A 391 0.53 -1.47 -25.15
CA LEU A 391 1.69 -2.31 -25.39
C LEU A 391 1.59 -3.68 -24.70
N GLU A 392 1.13 -3.72 -23.45
CA GLU A 392 0.96 -4.99 -22.72
C GLU A 392 -0.15 -5.84 -23.33
N PHE A 393 -1.26 -5.20 -23.71
CA PHE A 393 -2.37 -5.87 -24.38
C PHE A 393 -1.94 -6.51 -25.71
N ALA A 394 -1.24 -5.75 -26.57
CA ALA A 394 -0.74 -6.25 -27.84
C ALA A 394 0.22 -7.45 -27.67
N LYS A 395 1.09 -7.41 -26.65
CA LYS A 395 1.98 -8.53 -26.30
C LYS A 395 1.21 -9.75 -25.81
N ALA A 396 0.22 -9.55 -24.93
CA ALA A 396 -0.60 -10.65 -24.42
C ALA A 396 -1.41 -11.34 -25.54
N TYR A 397 -1.93 -10.58 -26.51
CA TYR A 397 -2.59 -11.14 -27.68
C TYR A 397 -1.65 -11.94 -28.58
N LEU A 398 -0.43 -11.43 -28.86
CA LEU A 398 0.55 -12.17 -29.67
C LEU A 398 0.98 -13.49 -29.00
N ILE A 399 1.09 -13.53 -27.66
CA ILE A 399 1.37 -14.76 -26.91
C ILE A 399 0.19 -15.74 -27.00
N PHE A 400 -1.06 -15.24 -26.90
CA PHE A 400 -2.27 -16.05 -27.08
C PHE A 400 -2.39 -16.64 -28.50
N GLU A 401 -1.98 -15.90 -29.52
CA GLU A 401 -1.90 -16.34 -30.92
C GLU A 401 -0.60 -17.14 -31.25
N GLU A 402 0.07 -17.70 -30.25
CA GLU A 402 1.24 -18.58 -30.40
C GLU A 402 2.44 -17.93 -31.12
N LYS A 403 2.62 -16.61 -30.94
CA LYS A 403 3.73 -15.79 -31.48
C LYS A 403 4.59 -15.14 -30.36
N PRO A 404 5.21 -15.95 -29.47
CA PRO A 404 5.90 -15.44 -28.29
C PRO A 404 7.20 -14.68 -28.57
N GLY A 405 7.91 -14.99 -29.66
CA GLY A 405 9.10 -14.29 -30.11
C GLY A 405 8.76 -12.91 -30.67
N THR A 406 7.72 -12.82 -31.52
CA THR A 406 7.20 -11.54 -32.02
C THR A 406 6.67 -10.67 -30.88
N ALA A 407 5.99 -11.23 -29.89
CA ALA A 407 5.57 -10.51 -28.69
C ALA A 407 6.76 -9.93 -27.89
N ARG A 408 7.86 -10.69 -27.78
CA ARG A 408 9.05 -10.27 -27.03
C ARG A 408 9.83 -9.16 -27.74
N ASN A 409 9.90 -9.18 -29.07
CA ASN A 409 10.60 -8.19 -29.90
C ASN A 409 9.65 -7.20 -30.60
N LEU A 410 8.50 -6.91 -29.97
CA LEU A 410 7.48 -6.03 -30.54
C LEU A 410 7.97 -4.57 -30.62
N LYS A 411 8.07 -4.05 -31.84
CA LYS A 411 8.33 -2.63 -32.09
C LYS A 411 7.03 -1.79 -32.01
N LYS A 412 7.14 -0.55 -31.52
CA LYS A 412 6.00 0.33 -31.20
C LYS A 412 5.19 0.76 -32.43
N ASP A 413 5.85 0.97 -33.57
CA ASP A 413 5.26 1.29 -34.88
C ASP A 413 4.23 0.24 -35.36
N LYS A 414 4.27 -0.98 -34.82
CA LYS A 414 3.34 -2.06 -35.18
C LYS A 414 2.06 -2.11 -34.33
N LEU A 415 1.94 -1.31 -33.27
CA LEU A 415 0.84 -1.40 -32.31
C LEU A 415 -0.53 -1.15 -32.97
N SER A 416 -0.65 -0.11 -33.80
CA SER A 416 -1.89 0.21 -34.53
C SER A 416 -2.37 -0.95 -35.41
N GLY A 417 -1.46 -1.58 -36.16
CA GLY A 417 -1.77 -2.76 -36.99
C GLY A 417 -2.30 -3.93 -36.15
N ILE A 418 -1.65 -4.22 -35.02
CA ILE A 418 -2.08 -5.30 -34.12
C ILE A 418 -3.47 -5.03 -33.54
N LEU A 419 -3.75 -3.80 -33.07
CA LEU A 419 -5.09 -3.44 -32.56
C LEU A 419 -6.17 -3.62 -33.63
N ASN A 420 -5.89 -3.26 -34.88
CA ASN A 420 -6.83 -3.47 -35.98
C ASN A 420 -7.11 -4.97 -36.24
N ASP A 421 -6.08 -5.82 -36.14
CA ASP A 421 -6.23 -7.27 -36.31
C ASP A 421 -6.96 -7.93 -35.13
N VAL A 422 -6.70 -7.49 -33.89
CA VAL A 422 -7.47 -7.93 -32.70
C VAL A 422 -8.94 -7.50 -32.82
N SER A 423 -9.19 -6.25 -33.21
CA SER A 423 -10.53 -5.71 -33.40
C SER A 423 -11.31 -6.48 -34.47
N LYS A 424 -10.67 -7.03 -35.50
CA LYS A 424 -11.31 -7.99 -36.42
C LYS A 424 -11.53 -9.35 -35.76
N ALA A 425 -10.49 -9.94 -35.16
CA ALA A 425 -10.52 -11.29 -34.62
C ALA A 425 -11.51 -11.48 -33.46
N PHE A 426 -11.71 -10.46 -32.63
CA PHE A 426 -12.67 -10.48 -31.52
C PHE A 426 -14.13 -10.35 -31.94
N GLY A 427 -14.44 -10.32 -33.25
CA GLY A 427 -15.81 -10.49 -33.73
C GLY A 427 -16.37 -11.88 -33.41
N ASN A 428 -15.50 -12.82 -33.01
CA ASN A 428 -15.85 -14.15 -32.55
C ASN A 428 -15.82 -14.22 -31.01
N GLU A 429 -16.98 -14.33 -30.37
CA GLU A 429 -17.15 -14.45 -28.91
C GLU A 429 -16.39 -15.68 -28.33
N SER A 430 -16.22 -16.78 -29.08
CA SER A 430 -15.40 -17.91 -28.61
C SER A 430 -13.93 -17.52 -28.46
N LYS A 431 -13.41 -16.66 -29.36
CA LYS A 431 -12.03 -16.17 -29.29
C LYS A 431 -11.85 -15.20 -28.11
N VAL A 432 -12.84 -14.35 -27.85
CA VAL A 432 -12.91 -13.49 -26.66
C VAL A 432 -12.90 -14.30 -25.35
N ASN A 433 -13.69 -15.37 -25.27
CA ASN A 433 -13.71 -16.25 -24.08
C ASN A 433 -12.39 -17.00 -23.87
N SER A 434 -11.80 -17.52 -24.95
CA SER A 434 -10.50 -18.19 -24.89
C SER A 434 -9.39 -17.23 -24.46
N PHE A 435 -9.34 -16.02 -25.02
CA PHE A 435 -8.39 -14.99 -24.63
C PHE A 435 -8.53 -14.61 -23.16
N SER A 436 -9.76 -14.48 -22.64
CA SER A 436 -9.98 -14.19 -21.21
C SER A 436 -9.41 -15.27 -20.28
N LYS A 437 -9.50 -16.54 -20.65
CA LYS A 437 -8.88 -17.65 -19.90
C LYS A 437 -7.35 -17.61 -19.99
N ALA A 438 -6.80 -17.30 -21.16
CA ALA A 438 -5.36 -17.12 -21.36
C ALA A 438 -4.82 -15.99 -20.47
N ILE A 439 -5.49 -14.84 -20.39
CA ILE A 439 -5.12 -13.73 -19.51
C ILE A 439 -5.06 -14.14 -18.03
N GLN A 440 -6.04 -14.92 -17.55
CA GLN A 440 -6.04 -15.43 -16.16
C GLN A 440 -4.84 -16.34 -15.88
N LEU A 441 -4.48 -17.20 -16.84
CA LEU A 441 -3.28 -18.04 -16.76
C LEU A 441 -2.00 -17.18 -16.82
N PHE A 442 -1.95 -16.17 -17.69
CA PHE A 442 -0.78 -15.32 -17.88
C PHE A 442 -0.45 -14.47 -16.65
N SER A 443 -1.46 -14.02 -15.90
CA SER A 443 -1.28 -13.33 -14.60
C SER A 443 -0.57 -14.25 -13.61
N LYS A 444 -1.13 -15.45 -13.39
CA LYS A 444 -0.56 -16.51 -12.54
C LYS A 444 0.88 -16.87 -12.93
N ILE A 445 1.18 -16.96 -14.23
CA ILE A 445 2.54 -17.20 -14.74
C ILE A 445 3.48 -16.01 -14.48
N ASP A 446 3.03 -14.76 -14.55
CA ASP A 446 3.89 -13.59 -14.26
C ASP A 446 4.26 -13.49 -12.78
N GLU A 447 3.34 -13.85 -11.88
CA GLU A 447 3.59 -13.96 -10.43
C GLU A 447 4.59 -15.08 -10.14
N TRP A 448 4.34 -16.28 -10.68
CA TRP A 448 5.15 -17.46 -10.44
C TRP A 448 6.53 -17.38 -11.11
N TRP A 449 6.65 -16.85 -12.34
CA TRP A 449 7.90 -16.89 -13.11
C TRP A 449 9.06 -16.28 -12.34
N ARG A 450 8.84 -15.19 -11.59
CA ARG A 450 9.90 -14.55 -10.78
C ARG A 450 10.42 -15.43 -9.63
N LYS A 451 9.63 -16.40 -9.18
CA LYS A 451 9.87 -17.26 -8.01
C LYS A 451 10.25 -18.72 -8.37
N ARG A 452 10.28 -19.06 -9.67
CA ARG A 452 10.55 -20.43 -10.15
C ARG A 452 11.93 -20.95 -9.73
N GLU A 453 11.96 -22.23 -9.37
CA GLU A 453 13.18 -22.99 -9.05
C GLU A 453 13.89 -23.43 -10.35
N ASP A 454 15.14 -23.87 -10.23
CA ASP A 454 15.92 -24.37 -11.36
C ASP A 454 15.44 -25.78 -11.77
N PRO A 455 15.18 -26.08 -13.06
CA PRO A 455 14.58 -27.35 -13.48
C PRO A 455 15.47 -28.60 -13.31
N PHE A 456 16.74 -28.48 -12.90
CA PHE A 456 17.65 -29.61 -12.71
C PHE A 456 18.42 -29.49 -11.39
N GLU A 457 18.28 -30.47 -10.50
CA GLU A 457 18.92 -30.44 -9.17
C GLU A 457 20.40 -30.86 -9.21
N ASP A 458 20.81 -31.75 -10.13
CA ASP A 458 22.15 -32.36 -10.18
C ASP A 458 23.17 -31.64 -11.09
N GLY A 459 23.16 -30.30 -11.12
CA GLY A 459 24.27 -29.53 -11.71
C GLY A 459 24.57 -29.78 -13.20
N LYS A 460 23.58 -30.20 -14.00
CA LYS A 460 23.66 -30.11 -15.48
C LYS A 460 24.08 -28.70 -15.86
N ASP A 461 24.96 -28.56 -16.86
CA ASP A 461 25.46 -27.22 -17.24
C ASP A 461 24.29 -26.30 -17.61
N SER A 462 24.08 -25.30 -16.75
CA SER A 462 22.99 -24.33 -16.89
C SER A 462 23.08 -23.54 -18.19
N SER A 463 24.27 -23.46 -18.82
CA SER A 463 24.49 -22.82 -20.12
C SER A 463 23.51 -23.30 -21.20
N VAL A 464 23.12 -24.59 -21.16
CA VAL A 464 22.28 -25.25 -22.17
C VAL A 464 20.88 -24.62 -22.28
N TYR A 465 20.32 -24.13 -21.17
CA TYR A 465 18.96 -23.57 -21.09
C TYR A 465 18.89 -22.16 -20.50
N ASP A 466 20.02 -21.51 -20.23
CA ASP A 466 20.06 -20.21 -19.56
C ASP A 466 19.35 -19.11 -20.37
N GLY A 467 19.30 -19.23 -21.70
CA GLY A 467 18.47 -18.37 -22.55
C GLY A 467 16.97 -18.58 -22.32
N LEU A 468 16.48 -19.83 -22.27
CA LEU A 468 15.08 -20.12 -21.92
C LEU A 468 14.76 -19.64 -20.51
N LYS A 469 15.67 -19.83 -19.56
CA LYS A 469 15.55 -19.33 -18.17
C LYS A 469 15.40 -17.81 -18.18
N ARG A 470 16.39 -17.06 -18.68
CA ARG A 470 16.38 -15.58 -18.59
C ARG A 470 15.30 -14.94 -19.47
N ASN A 471 14.98 -15.54 -20.62
CA ASN A 471 14.25 -14.85 -21.71
C ASN A 471 13.01 -15.58 -22.25
N GLY A 472 12.73 -16.82 -21.80
CA GLY A 472 11.66 -17.67 -22.33
C GLY A 472 10.25 -17.39 -21.82
N LYS A 473 10.00 -16.37 -20.98
CA LYS A 473 8.69 -16.17 -20.32
C LYS A 473 7.49 -16.15 -21.29
N SER A 474 7.62 -15.48 -22.43
CA SER A 474 6.56 -15.43 -23.46
C SER A 474 6.29 -16.82 -24.07
N TYR A 475 7.35 -17.61 -24.27
CA TYR A 475 7.26 -18.97 -24.81
C TYR A 475 6.55 -19.88 -23.81
N PHE A 476 6.95 -19.82 -22.54
CA PHE A 476 6.33 -20.59 -21.47
C PHE A 476 4.85 -20.24 -21.26
N LYS A 477 4.47 -18.95 -21.37
CA LYS A 477 3.06 -18.56 -21.39
C LYS A 477 2.27 -19.23 -22.52
N SER A 478 2.82 -19.23 -23.74
CA SER A 478 2.19 -19.86 -24.90
C SER A 478 2.09 -21.38 -24.70
N TYR A 479 3.17 -22.01 -24.20
CA TYR A 479 3.26 -23.43 -23.85
C TYR A 479 2.16 -23.86 -22.86
N CYS A 480 2.06 -23.19 -21.71
CA CYS A 480 1.03 -23.49 -20.72
C CYS A 480 -0.38 -23.18 -21.21
N TRP A 481 -0.55 -22.20 -22.11
CA TRP A 481 -1.84 -21.93 -22.74
C TRP A 481 -2.28 -23.07 -23.67
N ARG A 482 -1.38 -23.60 -24.49
CA ARG A 482 -1.66 -24.76 -25.36
C ARG A 482 -2.04 -26.00 -24.54
N SER A 483 -1.39 -26.23 -23.39
CA SER A 483 -1.73 -27.31 -22.45
C SER A 483 -2.77 -26.94 -21.37
N TYR A 484 -3.47 -25.81 -21.49
CA TYR A 484 -4.26 -25.23 -20.38
C TYR A 484 -5.35 -26.14 -19.81
N LYS A 485 -5.97 -27.00 -20.63
CA LYS A 485 -7.01 -27.94 -20.15
C LYS A 485 -6.46 -28.92 -19.09
N GLU A 486 -5.19 -29.29 -19.16
CA GLU A 486 -4.53 -30.18 -18.20
C GLU A 486 -4.26 -29.49 -16.85
N LEU A 487 -4.18 -28.16 -16.83
CA LEU A 487 -3.86 -27.36 -15.65
C LEU A 487 -5.08 -27.01 -14.79
N VAL A 488 -6.29 -27.08 -15.36
CA VAL A 488 -7.54 -26.72 -14.65
C VAL A 488 -8.04 -27.85 -13.76
N ASP A 489 -7.68 -29.10 -14.07
CA ASP A 489 -8.09 -30.30 -13.32
C ASP A 489 -7.21 -30.59 -12.08
N ILE A 490 -6.59 -29.57 -11.47
CA ILE A 490 -5.60 -29.74 -10.41
C ILE A 490 -5.94 -28.85 -9.19
N GLU A 491 -6.35 -29.47 -8.07
CA GLU A 491 -6.62 -28.78 -6.78
C GLU A 491 -5.34 -28.52 -5.96
N LEU A 492 -4.40 -27.80 -6.58
CA LEU A 492 -3.08 -27.53 -6.05
C LEU A 492 -2.71 -26.06 -6.13
N ASP A 493 -1.63 -25.71 -5.44
CA ASP A 493 -1.01 -24.42 -5.67
C ASP A 493 -0.60 -24.34 -7.15
N VAL A 494 -1.02 -23.26 -7.78
CA VAL A 494 -0.74 -22.99 -9.19
C VAL A 494 0.77 -22.86 -9.40
N ALA A 495 1.50 -22.40 -8.39
CA ALA A 495 2.94 -22.19 -8.44
C ALA A 495 3.70 -23.44 -8.90
N ASP A 496 3.59 -24.56 -8.20
CA ASP A 496 4.41 -25.73 -8.51
C ASP A 496 3.78 -26.69 -9.54
N ALA A 497 2.49 -26.52 -9.85
CA ALA A 497 1.93 -26.99 -11.12
C ALA A 497 2.62 -26.31 -12.33
N LEU A 498 2.93 -25.00 -12.22
CA LEU A 498 3.74 -24.30 -13.22
C LEU A 498 5.22 -24.70 -13.16
N GLN A 499 5.79 -25.00 -11.98
CA GLN A 499 7.16 -25.54 -11.87
C GLN A 499 7.32 -26.87 -12.63
N VAL A 500 6.39 -27.80 -12.46
CA VAL A 500 6.41 -29.08 -13.22
C VAL A 500 6.24 -28.84 -14.72
N LYS A 501 5.34 -27.93 -15.15
CA LYS A 501 5.24 -27.56 -16.57
C LYS A 501 6.48 -26.86 -17.10
N TYR A 502 7.24 -26.16 -16.26
CA TYR A 502 8.48 -25.49 -16.63
C TYR A 502 9.64 -26.47 -16.80
N GLU A 503 9.75 -27.48 -15.93
CA GLU A 503 10.67 -28.61 -16.16
C GLU A 503 10.39 -29.30 -17.51
N GLN A 504 9.12 -29.55 -17.85
CA GLN A 504 8.71 -30.12 -19.14
C GLN A 504 9.08 -29.19 -20.33
N PHE A 505 8.66 -27.92 -20.26
CA PHE A 505 8.98 -26.90 -21.26
C PHE A 505 10.49 -26.80 -21.54
N ILE A 506 11.32 -26.79 -20.51
CA ILE A 506 12.78 -26.67 -20.66
C ILE A 506 13.34 -27.91 -21.38
N ASN A 507 12.99 -29.12 -20.93
CA ASN A 507 13.47 -30.36 -21.55
C ASN A 507 13.04 -30.47 -23.03
N GLU A 508 11.77 -30.19 -23.33
CA GLU A 508 11.23 -30.24 -24.69
C GLU A 508 11.90 -29.20 -25.61
N PHE A 509 12.09 -27.96 -25.14
CA PHE A 509 12.68 -26.92 -25.98
C PHE A 509 14.18 -27.11 -26.23
N ILE A 510 14.95 -27.64 -25.28
CA ILE A 510 16.37 -27.99 -25.51
C ILE A 510 16.48 -28.99 -26.67
N VAL A 511 15.69 -30.08 -26.65
CA VAL A 511 15.76 -31.16 -27.65
C VAL A 511 15.41 -30.67 -29.07
N LEU A 512 14.58 -29.62 -29.19
CA LEU A 512 14.23 -29.04 -30.49
C LEU A 512 15.40 -28.34 -31.19
N LYS A 513 16.47 -27.97 -30.49
CA LYS A 513 17.65 -27.35 -31.09
C LYS A 513 18.70 -28.43 -31.41
N GLU A 514 18.59 -29.00 -32.61
CA GLU A 514 19.42 -30.12 -33.13
C GLU A 514 20.89 -29.77 -33.46
N GLN A 515 21.43 -28.70 -32.88
CA GLN A 515 22.81 -28.27 -33.05
C GLN A 515 23.40 -27.89 -31.69
N GLU A 516 24.71 -28.09 -31.52
CA GLU A 516 25.43 -28.03 -30.23
C GLU A 516 25.36 -26.68 -29.49
N ASP A 517 24.79 -25.63 -30.10
CA ASP A 517 24.67 -24.30 -29.52
C ASP A 517 23.46 -24.16 -28.56
N PRO A 518 23.64 -23.65 -27.32
CA PRO A 518 22.54 -23.39 -26.39
C PRO A 518 21.51 -22.39 -26.93
N ILE A 519 20.26 -22.48 -26.46
CA ILE A 519 19.20 -21.53 -26.85
C ILE A 519 19.54 -20.15 -26.29
N ASN A 520 19.62 -19.15 -27.18
CA ASN A 520 20.07 -17.81 -26.84
C ASN A 520 18.96 -16.74 -26.97
N SER A 521 19.29 -15.49 -26.62
CA SER A 521 18.33 -14.38 -26.62
C SER A 521 17.77 -14.04 -28.00
N ASN A 522 18.50 -14.28 -29.09
CA ASN A 522 18.07 -13.99 -30.47
C ASN A 522 17.15 -15.08 -31.01
N ASP A 523 17.39 -16.35 -30.69
CA ASP A 523 16.47 -17.47 -30.99
C ASP A 523 15.06 -17.13 -30.45
N LEU A 524 15.02 -16.60 -29.21
CA LEU A 524 13.80 -16.21 -28.51
C LEU A 524 13.24 -14.82 -28.92
N LYS A 525 13.74 -14.18 -29.98
CA LYS A 525 13.15 -12.97 -30.60
C LYS A 525 12.32 -13.28 -31.86
N LYS A 526 12.26 -14.54 -32.30
CA LYS A 526 11.57 -14.98 -33.51
C LYS A 526 10.74 -16.22 -33.23
N ASP A 527 9.56 -16.37 -33.84
CA ASP A 527 8.67 -17.51 -33.51
C ASP A 527 9.15 -18.88 -34.05
N GLU A 528 10.25 -18.93 -34.82
CA GLU A 528 10.82 -20.12 -35.47
C GLU A 528 10.93 -21.34 -34.54
N LEU A 529 11.49 -21.16 -33.33
CA LEU A 529 11.65 -22.24 -32.34
C LEU A 529 10.32 -22.75 -31.78
N TYR A 530 9.34 -21.84 -31.58
CA TYR A 530 8.00 -22.21 -31.09
C TYR A 530 7.20 -22.95 -32.18
N GLN A 531 7.37 -22.57 -33.44
CA GLN A 531 6.77 -23.27 -34.58
C GLN A 531 7.35 -24.67 -34.80
N LYS A 532 8.61 -24.93 -34.39
CA LYS A 532 9.17 -26.29 -34.38
C LYS A 532 8.51 -27.15 -33.29
N TYR A 533 8.34 -26.62 -32.08
CA TYR A 533 7.65 -27.29 -30.96
C TYR A 533 6.23 -27.75 -31.33
N ILE A 534 5.44 -26.87 -31.96
CA ILE A 534 4.07 -27.18 -32.38
C ILE A 534 4.01 -28.43 -33.28
N ARG A 535 4.94 -28.55 -34.25
CA ARG A 535 4.98 -29.65 -35.22
C ARG A 535 5.31 -31.00 -34.55
N GLU A 536 6.24 -31.01 -33.60
CA GLU A 536 6.58 -32.24 -32.87
C GLU A 536 5.44 -32.74 -31.99
N MET A 537 4.72 -31.84 -31.30
CA MET A 537 3.54 -32.21 -30.51
C MET A 537 2.43 -32.86 -31.37
N GLU A 538 2.18 -32.32 -32.56
CA GLU A 538 1.16 -32.82 -33.48
C GLU A 538 1.52 -34.20 -34.06
N ASN A 539 2.80 -34.57 -34.06
CA ASN A 539 3.25 -35.92 -34.39
C ASN A 539 3.03 -36.92 -33.24
N GLN A 540 3.17 -36.49 -31.97
CA GLN A 540 3.15 -37.39 -30.80
C GLN A 540 1.74 -37.80 -30.34
N GLN A 541 0.70 -36.98 -30.54
CA GLN A 541 -0.67 -37.24 -30.03
C GLN A 541 -1.42 -38.44 -30.67
N LYS A 542 -0.75 -39.28 -31.48
CA LYS A 542 -1.36 -40.42 -32.19
C LYS A 542 -1.28 -41.76 -31.45
N ASN A 543 -0.65 -41.84 -30.28
CA ASN A 543 -0.54 -43.07 -29.47
C ASN A 543 -0.78 -42.79 -27.98
N ILE A 544 -1.63 -43.62 -27.30
CA ILE A 544 -1.57 -44.10 -25.90
C ILE A 544 -2.95 -44.60 -25.40
N GLN A 545 -2.96 -45.68 -24.60
CA GLN A 545 -4.12 -46.30 -23.90
C GLN A 545 -3.77 -46.59 -22.42
N SER A 546 -4.74 -47.01 -21.57
CA SER A 546 -4.71 -46.91 -20.09
C SER A 546 -5.07 -48.19 -19.31
N ASP A 547 -4.49 -48.37 -18.10
CA ASP A 547 -4.99 -49.12 -16.90
C ASP A 547 -3.95 -49.02 -15.73
N ASN A 548 -4.13 -49.33 -14.42
CA ASN A 548 -5.28 -49.57 -13.50
C ASN A 548 -4.86 -49.25 -12.01
N SER A 549 -5.57 -49.75 -10.98
CA SER A 549 -5.48 -49.40 -9.53
C SER A 549 -4.48 -50.23 -8.65
N ILE A 550 -3.71 -49.61 -7.73
CA ILE A 550 -2.80 -50.28 -6.75
C ILE A 550 -2.63 -49.47 -5.42
N ASN A 551 -2.32 -50.19 -4.32
CA ASN A 551 -2.00 -49.84 -2.90
C ASN A 551 -1.36 -48.45 -2.57
N GLU A 552 -2.04 -47.64 -1.73
CA GLU A 552 -1.77 -46.21 -1.48
C GLU A 552 -0.38 -45.85 -0.90
N GLU A 553 0.03 -46.43 0.22
CA GLU A 553 1.25 -45.96 0.94
C GLU A 553 2.54 -46.45 0.28
N ASN A 554 2.55 -47.69 -0.22
CA ASN A 554 3.67 -48.25 -0.95
C ASN A 554 3.79 -47.60 -2.34
N MET A 555 2.68 -47.38 -3.06
CA MET A 555 2.75 -46.69 -4.35
C MET A 555 3.17 -45.23 -4.23
N LEU A 556 2.70 -44.48 -3.23
CA LEU A 556 3.13 -43.09 -3.09
C LEU A 556 4.63 -43.00 -2.79
N SER A 557 5.16 -43.97 -2.04
CA SER A 557 6.59 -44.11 -1.79
C SER A 557 7.37 -44.54 -3.04
N GLU A 558 6.91 -45.56 -3.78
CA GLU A 558 7.49 -46.01 -5.06
C GLU A 558 7.47 -44.91 -6.12
N TYR A 559 6.35 -44.19 -6.27
CA TYR A 559 6.17 -43.09 -7.23
C TYR A 559 7.08 -41.88 -6.97
N LEU A 560 7.48 -41.66 -5.71
CA LEU A 560 8.48 -40.65 -5.33
C LEU A 560 9.92 -41.15 -5.49
N ASN A 561 10.15 -42.46 -5.31
CA ASN A 561 11.47 -43.11 -5.46
C ASN A 561 11.87 -43.32 -6.94
N ASP A 562 10.96 -43.80 -7.80
CA ASP A 562 11.24 -44.26 -9.18
C ASP A 562 11.65 -43.15 -10.18
N LYS A 563 11.67 -41.89 -9.72
CA LYS A 563 12.08 -40.73 -10.52
C LYS A 563 13.18 -39.87 -9.88
N GLY A 564 13.82 -40.33 -8.80
CA GLY A 564 14.83 -39.54 -8.10
C GLY A 564 14.26 -38.24 -7.53
N HIS A 565 13.08 -38.29 -6.91
CA HIS A 565 12.40 -37.09 -6.39
C HIS A 565 12.48 -36.94 -4.86
N ASN A 566 13.33 -37.75 -4.19
CA ASN A 566 13.48 -37.73 -2.73
C ASN A 566 14.04 -36.41 -2.17
N SER A 567 14.73 -35.61 -2.99
CA SER A 567 15.29 -34.29 -2.69
C SER A 567 14.27 -33.12 -2.81
N LYS A 568 13.16 -33.29 -3.54
CA LYS A 568 12.32 -32.16 -3.98
C LYS A 568 11.55 -31.47 -2.84
N SER A 569 11.18 -30.21 -3.09
CA SER A 569 10.50 -29.30 -2.15
C SER A 569 9.18 -29.84 -1.56
N LYS A 570 8.81 -29.38 -0.35
CA LYS A 570 7.58 -29.83 0.36
C LYS A 570 6.32 -29.72 -0.50
N ILE A 571 6.22 -28.67 -1.32
CA ILE A 571 5.03 -28.39 -2.11
C ILE A 571 4.92 -29.37 -3.29
N THR A 572 6.06 -29.74 -3.90
CA THR A 572 6.17 -30.85 -4.86
C THR A 572 5.66 -32.17 -4.27
N LYS A 573 6.05 -32.51 -3.04
CA LYS A 573 5.55 -33.69 -2.30
C LYS A 573 4.03 -33.62 -2.04
N SER A 574 3.53 -32.43 -1.68
CA SER A 574 2.09 -32.14 -1.51
C SER A 574 1.29 -32.28 -2.82
N ILE A 575 1.88 -31.85 -3.94
CA ILE A 575 1.35 -31.97 -5.30
C ILE A 575 1.22 -33.44 -5.70
N PHE A 576 2.28 -34.22 -5.52
CA PHE A 576 2.24 -35.62 -5.90
C PHE A 576 1.27 -36.43 -5.04
N ALA A 577 1.19 -36.17 -3.73
CA ALA A 577 0.19 -36.80 -2.86
C ALA A 577 -1.26 -36.50 -3.32
N LYS A 578 -1.61 -35.22 -3.52
CA LYS A 578 -2.96 -34.85 -3.96
C LYS A 578 -3.29 -35.36 -5.37
N ASN A 579 -2.35 -35.28 -6.32
CA ASN A 579 -2.54 -35.82 -7.67
C ASN A 579 -2.69 -37.34 -7.66
N TYR A 580 -1.96 -38.04 -6.78
CA TYR A 580 -2.12 -39.47 -6.57
C TYR A 580 -3.53 -39.80 -6.05
N PHE A 581 -3.94 -39.20 -4.92
CA PHE A 581 -5.28 -39.44 -4.35
C PHE A 581 -6.42 -39.02 -5.31
N LYS A 582 -6.24 -37.95 -6.10
CA LYS A 582 -7.20 -37.54 -7.14
C LYS A 582 -7.28 -38.55 -8.29
N LYS A 583 -6.14 -39.10 -8.74
CA LYS A 583 -6.11 -40.20 -9.75
C LYS A 583 -6.77 -41.48 -9.25
N GLN A 584 -6.69 -41.77 -7.95
CA GLN A 584 -7.41 -42.88 -7.31
C GLN A 584 -8.88 -42.55 -6.96
N GLY A 585 -9.39 -41.36 -7.31
CA GLY A 585 -10.79 -40.98 -7.11
C GLY A 585 -11.20 -40.58 -5.68
N ILE A 586 -10.24 -40.43 -4.76
CA ILE A 586 -10.51 -40.05 -3.37
C ILE A 586 -10.84 -38.56 -3.27
N LYS A 587 -11.93 -38.23 -2.55
CA LYS A 587 -12.44 -36.87 -2.35
C LYS A 587 -12.34 -36.48 -0.88
N GLY A 588 -11.67 -35.37 -0.59
CA GLY A 588 -11.52 -34.82 0.76
C GLY A 588 -10.49 -33.70 0.82
N GLY A 589 -10.53 -32.88 1.88
CA GLY A 589 -9.55 -31.82 2.09
C GLY A 589 -8.18 -32.41 2.47
N ILE A 590 -7.31 -32.64 1.50
CA ILE A 590 -5.97 -33.19 1.75
C ILE A 590 -5.01 -32.06 2.16
N ARG A 591 -4.36 -32.21 3.32
CA ARG A 591 -3.36 -31.30 3.88
C ARG A 591 -2.06 -32.06 4.15
N THR A 592 -0.93 -31.35 4.25
CA THR A 592 0.39 -31.97 4.39
C THR A 592 1.26 -31.30 5.45
N VAL A 593 1.95 -32.12 6.24
CA VAL A 593 2.91 -31.71 7.28
C VAL A 593 4.23 -32.46 7.07
N THR A 594 5.33 -31.79 7.41
CA THR A 594 6.68 -32.37 7.36
C THR A 594 7.25 -32.38 8.76
N ILE A 595 7.79 -33.53 9.18
CA ILE A 595 8.50 -33.73 10.45
C ILE A 595 9.97 -33.98 10.11
N VAL A 596 10.87 -33.15 10.63
CA VAL A 596 12.32 -33.28 10.50
C VAL A 596 12.89 -33.53 11.90
N ASN A 597 13.68 -34.58 12.08
CA ASN A 597 14.31 -34.94 13.36
C ASN A 597 13.31 -34.92 14.56
N GLY A 598 12.13 -35.50 14.34
CA GLY A 598 11.05 -35.56 15.33
C GLY A 598 10.28 -34.27 15.59
N LYS A 599 10.57 -33.17 14.88
CA LYS A 599 9.89 -31.87 15.04
C LYS A 599 9.15 -31.43 13.78
N VAL A 600 7.97 -30.83 13.93
CA VAL A 600 7.22 -30.24 12.82
C VAL A 600 7.99 -29.07 12.22
N LYS A 601 8.25 -29.10 10.90
CA LYS A 601 9.11 -28.15 10.17
C LYS A 601 8.59 -26.71 10.26
N GLU A 602 7.28 -26.53 10.07
CA GLU A 602 6.59 -25.23 10.05
C GLU A 602 5.23 -25.28 10.75
N SER A 603 4.80 -24.14 11.31
CA SER A 603 3.46 -23.98 11.90
C SER A 603 2.36 -24.21 10.84
N PHE A 604 1.18 -24.66 11.24
CA PHE A 604 0.11 -25.03 10.31
C PHE A 604 -0.84 -23.83 10.05
N PRO A 605 -1.00 -23.33 8.81
CA PRO A 605 -1.88 -22.21 8.52
C PRO A 605 -3.35 -22.64 8.36
N PHE A 606 -4.27 -21.84 8.89
CA PHE A 606 -5.70 -21.95 8.60
C PHE A 606 -6.09 -21.24 7.28
N ASN A 607 -7.35 -21.34 6.87
CA ASN A 607 -7.91 -20.53 5.78
C ASN A 607 -7.87 -19.03 6.13
N GLY A 608 -7.56 -18.16 5.17
CA GLY A 608 -7.48 -16.70 5.38
C GLY A 608 -8.81 -16.08 5.84
N GLU A 609 -9.93 -16.68 5.45
CA GLU A 609 -11.29 -16.29 5.90
C GLU A 609 -11.44 -16.33 7.43
N THR A 610 -10.66 -17.17 8.14
CA THR A 610 -10.66 -17.23 9.62
C THR A 610 -10.27 -15.91 10.28
N PHE A 611 -9.51 -15.06 9.58
CA PHE A 611 -9.14 -13.72 10.03
C PHE A 611 -9.85 -12.63 9.23
N SER A 612 -10.02 -12.78 7.90
CA SER A 612 -10.65 -11.73 7.09
C SER A 612 -12.12 -11.48 7.42
N SER A 613 -12.85 -12.47 7.95
CA SER A 613 -14.19 -12.26 8.50
C SER A 613 -14.27 -11.24 9.65
N LEU A 614 -13.14 -10.91 10.30
CA LEU A 614 -13.05 -9.89 11.35
C LEU A 614 -13.04 -8.46 10.81
N HIS A 615 -12.63 -8.26 9.55
CA HIS A 615 -12.51 -6.95 8.91
C HIS A 615 -13.35 -6.79 7.62
N GLU A 616 -13.99 -7.86 7.14
CA GLU A 616 -14.94 -7.85 6.01
C GLU A 616 -16.41 -7.92 6.48
N HIS A 617 -16.66 -7.68 7.76
CA HIS A 617 -18.02 -7.62 8.34
C HIS A 617 -18.74 -6.32 7.92
N GLU A 618 -20.04 -6.37 7.65
CA GLU A 618 -20.83 -5.23 7.14
C GLU A 618 -20.72 -3.96 8.00
N ASN A 619 -20.84 -4.10 9.33
CA ASN A 619 -20.65 -3.01 10.30
C ASN A 619 -19.17 -2.79 10.72
N TYR A 620 -18.19 -3.07 9.87
CA TYR A 620 -16.77 -2.78 10.17
C TYR A 620 -16.44 -1.31 9.86
N PRO A 621 -15.66 -0.61 10.73
CA PRO A 621 -15.09 -1.03 12.01
C PRO A 621 -15.98 -0.85 13.24
N GLU A 622 -17.20 -0.31 13.10
CA GLU A 622 -18.10 0.08 14.20
C GLU A 622 -18.49 -1.07 15.13
N ILE A 623 -18.48 -2.30 14.64
CA ILE A 623 -18.81 -3.52 15.40
C ILE A 623 -17.94 -3.74 16.63
N TYR A 624 -16.70 -3.22 16.65
CA TYR A 624 -15.80 -3.28 17.80
C TYR A 624 -16.09 -2.23 18.88
N ASN A 625 -17.04 -1.31 18.64
CA ASN A 625 -17.35 -0.24 19.59
C ASN A 625 -18.11 -0.76 20.83
N ASP A 626 -18.88 -1.84 20.71
CA ASP A 626 -19.59 -2.49 21.80
C ASP A 626 -19.62 -4.03 21.62
N LEU A 627 -18.77 -4.71 22.39
CA LEU A 627 -18.67 -6.17 22.42
C LEU A 627 -19.83 -6.85 23.19
N THR A 628 -20.64 -6.10 23.94
CA THR A 628 -21.79 -6.65 24.68
C THR A 628 -23.03 -6.82 23.79
N LEU A 629 -23.06 -6.15 22.63
CA LEU A 629 -24.16 -6.19 21.67
C LEU A 629 -23.83 -6.99 20.38
N SER A 630 -22.57 -7.28 20.08
CA SER A 630 -22.14 -7.92 18.82
C SER A 630 -22.04 -9.46 18.92
N SER A 631 -23.20 -10.13 18.96
CA SER A 631 -23.28 -11.61 18.99
C SER A 631 -22.62 -12.32 17.79
N SER A 632 -22.26 -11.61 16.72
CA SER A 632 -21.53 -12.13 15.56
C SER A 632 -20.01 -12.22 15.75
N LEU A 633 -19.41 -11.54 16.74
CA LEU A 633 -17.97 -11.59 17.03
C LEU A 633 -17.59 -12.55 18.18
N THR A 634 -18.42 -13.56 18.45
CA THR A 634 -18.09 -14.61 19.43
C THR A 634 -17.24 -15.71 18.80
N PHE A 635 -16.37 -16.34 19.60
CA PHE A 635 -15.60 -17.51 19.14
C PHE A 635 -16.53 -18.64 18.68
N GLU A 636 -17.66 -18.82 19.37
CA GLU A 636 -18.70 -19.80 19.09
C GLU A 636 -19.30 -19.69 17.67
N ASN A 637 -19.39 -18.47 17.13
CA ASN A 637 -19.91 -18.20 15.79
C ASN A 637 -18.81 -18.05 14.71
N SER A 638 -17.54 -18.00 15.11
CA SER A 638 -16.39 -17.71 14.24
C SER A 638 -16.13 -18.79 13.17
N ILE A 639 -15.58 -18.37 12.03
CA ILE A 639 -15.03 -19.31 11.02
C ILE A 639 -13.83 -20.08 11.59
N PHE A 640 -13.04 -19.44 12.46
CA PHE A 640 -11.87 -20.07 13.09
C PHE A 640 -12.24 -21.30 13.92
N LYS A 641 -13.32 -21.24 14.74
CA LYS A 641 -13.83 -22.40 15.47
C LYS A 641 -14.22 -23.55 14.53
N LYS A 642 -14.93 -23.25 13.43
CA LYS A 642 -15.35 -24.25 12.44
C LYS A 642 -14.16 -24.98 11.84
N GLU A 643 -13.09 -24.26 11.45
CA GLU A 643 -11.88 -24.91 10.92
C GLU A 643 -11.06 -25.68 11.98
N VAL A 644 -11.13 -25.28 13.26
CA VAL A 644 -10.50 -26.05 14.37
C VAL A 644 -11.21 -27.40 14.58
N GLU A 645 -12.54 -27.43 14.45
CA GLU A 645 -13.37 -28.63 14.62
C GLU A 645 -13.43 -29.53 13.36
N GLN A 646 -13.16 -28.99 12.17
CA GLN A 646 -13.34 -29.71 10.90
C GLN A 646 -12.30 -30.83 10.69
N PRO A 647 -12.74 -32.10 10.47
CA PRO A 647 -11.83 -33.21 10.17
C PRO A 647 -11.33 -33.18 8.72
N PHE A 648 -10.07 -33.55 8.52
CA PHE A 648 -9.42 -33.61 7.21
C PHE A 648 -8.36 -34.72 7.11
N ILE A 649 -7.92 -35.03 5.89
CA ILE A 649 -6.85 -36.02 5.63
C ILE A 649 -5.51 -35.32 5.74
N LEU A 650 -4.68 -35.73 6.70
CA LEU A 650 -3.30 -35.25 6.86
C LEU A 650 -2.31 -36.30 6.36
N VAL A 651 -1.50 -35.93 5.35
CA VAL A 651 -0.32 -36.71 4.95
C VAL A 651 0.91 -36.16 5.68
N VAL A 652 1.59 -37.02 6.43
CA VAL A 652 2.79 -36.68 7.19
C VAL A 652 4.01 -37.26 6.49
N PHE A 653 4.93 -36.38 6.10
CA PHE A 653 6.25 -36.76 5.58
C PHE A 653 7.28 -36.69 6.70
N TYR A 654 7.96 -37.80 6.98
CA TYR A 654 9.10 -37.84 7.90
C TYR A 654 10.37 -37.70 7.07
N GLU A 655 11.16 -36.68 7.38
CA GLU A 655 12.43 -36.37 6.72
C GLU A 655 13.59 -36.57 7.71
N GLU A 656 14.65 -37.20 7.24
CA GLU A 656 15.97 -37.20 7.89
C GLU A 656 16.79 -36.00 7.42
N ASP A 657 17.94 -35.75 8.06
CA ASP A 657 18.89 -34.73 7.60
C ASP A 657 19.23 -34.96 6.12
N ASN A 658 19.14 -33.89 5.31
CA ASN A 658 19.11 -33.87 3.82
C ASN A 658 17.73 -33.96 3.13
N SER A 659 16.61 -33.78 3.84
CA SER A 659 15.24 -33.68 3.27
C SER A 659 14.70 -34.94 2.56
N VAL A 660 15.41 -36.06 2.67
CA VAL A 660 15.01 -37.38 2.17
C VAL A 660 13.83 -37.89 3.00
N VAL A 661 12.76 -38.32 2.33
CA VAL A 661 11.59 -38.89 3.01
C VAL A 661 11.89 -40.32 3.44
N SER A 662 12.04 -40.56 4.74
CA SER A 662 12.26 -41.90 5.30
C SER A 662 10.95 -42.65 5.58
N LYS A 663 9.85 -41.94 5.79
CA LYS A 663 8.51 -42.51 6.01
C LYS A 663 7.40 -41.55 5.58
N ILE A 664 6.29 -42.11 5.11
CA ILE A 664 5.02 -41.41 4.91
C ILE A 664 3.97 -42.05 5.84
N THR A 665 3.05 -41.25 6.38
CA THR A 665 1.88 -41.74 7.13
C THR A 665 0.63 -40.95 6.73
N VAL A 666 -0.52 -41.61 6.54
CA VAL A 666 -1.80 -40.96 6.19
C VAL A 666 -2.79 -41.03 7.35
N ILE A 667 -3.18 -39.88 7.90
CA ILE A 667 -4.16 -39.75 9.00
C ILE A 667 -5.48 -39.24 8.43
N LYS A 668 -6.53 -40.06 8.41
CA LYS A 668 -7.78 -39.76 7.66
C LYS A 668 -8.74 -38.78 8.35
N ASN A 669 -8.67 -38.63 9.68
CA ASN A 669 -9.61 -37.84 10.51
C ASN A 669 -8.90 -36.81 11.41
N PHE A 670 -7.90 -36.08 10.91
CA PHE A 670 -7.15 -35.09 11.69
C PHE A 670 -7.98 -33.81 11.90
N ASN A 671 -7.98 -33.25 13.12
CA ASN A 671 -8.53 -31.92 13.46
C ASN A 671 -7.84 -31.33 14.70
N PHE A 672 -8.20 -30.11 15.11
CA PHE A 672 -7.57 -29.39 16.23
C PHE A 672 -8.46 -29.30 17.50
N SER A 673 -9.57 -30.04 17.57
CA SER A 673 -10.59 -29.90 18.63
C SER A 673 -10.05 -30.07 20.05
N ALA A 674 -8.98 -30.86 20.24
CA ALA A 674 -8.32 -31.03 21.54
C ALA A 674 -7.72 -29.72 22.13
N TYR A 675 -7.63 -28.66 21.34
CA TYR A 675 -7.08 -27.36 21.72
C TYR A 675 -8.11 -26.22 21.69
N LEU A 676 -9.41 -26.53 21.70
CA LEU A 676 -10.51 -25.56 21.53
C LEU A 676 -10.39 -24.34 22.47
N GLU A 677 -10.12 -24.54 23.77
CA GLU A 677 -9.96 -23.46 24.75
C GLU A 677 -8.78 -22.53 24.42
N LYS A 678 -7.69 -23.08 23.87
CA LYS A 678 -6.54 -22.27 23.44
C LYS A 678 -6.81 -21.54 22.12
N ALA A 679 -7.67 -22.08 21.25
CA ALA A 679 -8.16 -21.38 20.07
C ALA A 679 -9.07 -20.21 20.46
N LYS A 680 -9.98 -20.43 21.43
CA LYS A 680 -10.84 -19.39 21.99
C LYS A 680 -10.05 -18.23 22.56
N LYS A 681 -9.06 -18.51 23.43
CA LYS A 681 -8.17 -17.48 23.98
C LYS A 681 -7.46 -16.66 22.90
N ALA A 682 -6.88 -17.31 21.88
CA ALA A 682 -6.19 -16.60 20.80
C ALA A 682 -7.16 -15.76 19.94
N PHE A 683 -8.41 -16.19 19.79
CA PHE A 683 -9.46 -15.42 19.13
C PHE A 683 -9.84 -14.17 19.96
N GLU A 684 -10.08 -14.33 21.26
CA GLU A 684 -10.42 -13.22 22.18
C GLU A 684 -9.31 -12.17 22.28
N GLU A 685 -8.05 -12.59 22.39
CA GLU A 685 -6.87 -11.71 22.33
C GLU A 685 -6.79 -10.94 20.99
N THR A 686 -7.21 -11.57 19.88
CA THR A 686 -7.29 -10.93 18.57
C THR A 686 -8.41 -9.88 18.52
N ILE A 687 -9.62 -10.19 19.02
CA ILE A 687 -10.74 -9.23 19.10
C ILE A 687 -10.39 -8.01 19.95
N GLU A 688 -9.69 -8.20 21.08
CA GLU A 688 -9.24 -7.09 21.93
C GLU A 688 -8.23 -6.18 21.20
N ALA A 689 -7.33 -6.76 20.40
CA ALA A 689 -6.39 -5.99 19.56
C ALA A 689 -7.12 -5.12 18.51
N PHE A 690 -8.18 -5.64 17.88
CA PHE A 690 -9.08 -4.85 17.02
C PHE A 690 -9.81 -3.75 17.81
N ARG A 691 -10.28 -4.02 19.05
CA ARG A 691 -11.02 -3.04 19.86
C ARG A 691 -10.18 -1.81 20.24
N ILE A 692 -8.91 -2.02 20.59
CA ILE A 692 -7.99 -0.92 20.96
C ILE A 692 -7.29 -0.28 19.75
N GLY A 693 -7.28 -0.97 18.60
CA GLY A 693 -6.58 -0.55 17.39
C GLY A 693 -5.06 -0.62 17.52
N ASP A 694 -4.55 -1.76 17.99
CA ASP A 694 -3.11 -2.05 18.12
C ASP A 694 -2.80 -3.48 17.64
N SER A 695 -2.20 -3.59 16.46
CA SER A 695 -1.87 -4.87 15.81
C SER A 695 -0.67 -5.59 16.44
N GLN A 696 0.10 -4.92 17.30
CA GLN A 696 1.26 -5.52 17.99
C GLN A 696 0.84 -6.44 19.14
N LYS A 697 -0.43 -6.36 19.58
CA LYS A 697 -1.02 -7.23 20.61
C LYS A 697 -1.65 -8.51 20.08
N PHE A 698 -1.63 -8.76 18.77
CA PHE A 698 -2.08 -10.05 18.25
C PHE A 698 -1.25 -11.21 18.85
N PRO A 699 -1.86 -12.39 19.08
CA PRO A 699 -1.16 -13.54 19.66
C PRO A 699 0.08 -13.95 18.87
N LYS A 700 1.20 -14.17 19.57
CA LYS A 700 2.52 -14.42 18.97
C LYS A 700 2.93 -15.89 19.10
N SER A 701 3.68 -16.42 18.13
CA SER A 701 4.13 -17.83 18.17
C SER A 701 5.08 -18.14 19.34
N SER A 702 5.71 -17.13 19.91
CA SER A 702 6.58 -17.21 21.10
C SER A 702 5.83 -17.06 22.44
N GLN A 703 4.51 -16.84 22.40
CA GLN A 703 3.70 -16.60 23.59
C GLN A 703 3.61 -17.87 24.45
N LYS A 704 3.99 -17.74 25.72
CA LYS A 704 3.99 -18.84 26.68
C LYS A 704 2.59 -19.48 26.77
N ASP A 705 2.55 -20.81 26.73
CA ASP A 705 1.35 -21.64 26.71
C ASP A 705 0.40 -21.47 25.51
N GLY A 706 0.75 -20.65 24.51
CA GLY A 706 -0.03 -20.46 23.29
C GLY A 706 -0.01 -21.68 22.36
N ALA A 707 -1.17 -22.04 21.80
CA ALA A 707 -1.30 -23.08 20.76
C ALA A 707 -1.54 -22.50 19.35
N PHE A 708 -2.00 -21.25 19.28
CA PHE A 708 -2.32 -20.56 18.02
C PHE A 708 -1.75 -19.14 18.04
N HIS A 709 -1.44 -18.62 16.86
CA HIS A 709 -0.94 -17.25 16.68
C HIS A 709 -1.45 -16.62 15.38
N ILE A 710 -1.34 -15.29 15.28
CA ILE A 710 -1.61 -14.55 14.05
C ILE A 710 -0.29 -14.31 13.31
N ARG A 711 -0.25 -14.58 12.01
CA ARG A 711 0.91 -14.29 11.15
C ARG A 711 0.46 -13.95 9.72
N PRO A 712 1.17 -13.03 9.02
CA PRO A 712 0.88 -12.69 7.63
C PRO A 712 0.77 -13.91 6.71
N LYS A 713 -0.20 -13.84 5.79
CA LYS A 713 -0.40 -14.80 4.67
C LYS A 713 -0.89 -14.05 3.42
N ALA A 714 -0.44 -12.82 3.28
CA ALA A 714 -0.70 -11.94 2.16
C ALA A 714 0.08 -12.36 0.91
N ARG A 715 -0.41 -12.01 -0.29
CA ARG A 715 0.29 -12.28 -1.56
C ARG A 715 1.63 -11.55 -1.68
N ASN A 716 1.70 -10.34 -1.12
CA ASN A 716 2.86 -9.46 -1.05
C ASN A 716 2.60 -8.34 -0.02
N SER A 717 3.55 -7.43 0.21
CA SER A 717 3.43 -6.34 1.20
C SER A 717 2.38 -5.27 0.90
N LYS A 718 1.78 -5.26 -0.31
CA LYS A 718 0.69 -4.34 -0.71
C LYS A 718 -0.70 -4.96 -0.60
N ASP A 719 -0.79 -6.23 -0.20
CA ASP A 719 -2.07 -6.91 0.06
C ASP A 719 -2.48 -6.62 1.51
N THR A 720 -3.04 -5.43 1.70
CA THR A 720 -3.37 -4.80 2.99
C THR A 720 -4.88 -4.59 3.18
N PHE A 721 -5.27 -4.17 4.38
CA PHE A 721 -6.62 -3.69 4.72
C PHE A 721 -6.51 -2.54 5.73
N GLU A 722 -7.54 -1.69 5.82
CA GLU A 722 -7.60 -0.64 6.84
C GLU A 722 -7.96 -1.25 8.20
N PHE A 723 -7.09 -1.09 9.18
CA PHE A 723 -7.29 -1.54 10.55
C PHE A 723 -8.13 -0.53 11.36
N THR A 724 -8.59 -0.89 12.55
CA THR A 724 -9.58 -0.07 13.32
C THR A 724 -9.04 1.27 13.82
N ASN A 725 -7.73 1.48 13.75
CA ASN A 725 -7.02 2.74 14.00
C ASN A 725 -6.89 3.63 12.73
N GLY A 726 -7.26 3.14 11.55
CA GLY A 726 -7.14 3.82 10.25
C GLY A 726 -5.84 3.51 9.48
N GLU A 727 -4.94 2.69 10.01
CA GLU A 727 -3.67 2.34 9.37
C GLU A 727 -3.83 1.13 8.42
N GLN A 728 -2.93 1.01 7.45
CA GLN A 728 -2.93 -0.10 6.49
C GLN A 728 -2.11 -1.28 7.02
N GLU A 729 -2.78 -2.41 7.25
CA GLU A 729 -2.19 -3.63 7.81
C GLU A 729 -2.14 -4.76 6.79
N VAL A 730 -1.04 -5.52 6.74
CA VAL A 730 -0.85 -6.63 5.80
C VAL A 730 -1.78 -7.80 6.17
N ARG A 731 -2.46 -8.42 5.19
CA ARG A 731 -3.40 -9.54 5.45
C ARG A 731 -2.76 -10.70 6.21
N ARG A 732 -3.43 -11.14 7.29
CA ARG A 732 -2.98 -12.18 8.22
C ARG A 732 -3.97 -13.35 8.27
N THR A 733 -3.59 -14.44 8.95
CA THR A 733 -4.47 -15.57 9.27
C THR A 733 -4.09 -16.15 10.63
N PHE A 734 -4.96 -16.99 11.21
CA PHE A 734 -4.60 -17.87 12.31
C PHE A 734 -3.68 -19.01 11.85
N TRP A 735 -2.77 -19.43 12.73
CA TRP A 735 -1.85 -20.56 12.56
C TRP A 735 -1.79 -21.40 13.85
N ALA A 736 -1.73 -22.73 13.74
CA ALA A 736 -1.43 -23.61 14.87
C ALA A 736 0.08 -23.79 15.05
N ASN A 737 0.55 -23.77 16.29
CA ASN A 737 1.96 -23.89 16.66
C ASN A 737 2.51 -25.29 16.36
N LYS A 738 3.81 -25.38 16.09
CA LYS A 738 4.51 -26.63 15.73
C LYS A 738 4.27 -27.77 16.73
N ASP A 739 4.36 -27.44 18.02
CA ASP A 739 4.20 -28.41 19.11
C ASP A 739 2.75 -28.87 19.27
N THR A 740 1.78 -28.00 18.95
CA THR A 740 0.34 -28.35 18.90
C THR A 740 0.07 -29.36 17.81
N VAL A 741 0.61 -29.15 16.61
CA VAL A 741 0.48 -30.09 15.48
C VAL A 741 1.14 -31.43 15.83
N LEU A 742 2.35 -31.40 16.39
CA LEU A 742 3.10 -32.61 16.77
C LEU A 742 2.37 -33.43 17.86
N GLY A 743 1.80 -32.77 18.87
CA GLY A 743 1.04 -33.43 19.94
C GLY A 743 -0.17 -34.22 19.41
N ILE A 744 -0.89 -33.67 18.43
CA ILE A 744 -2.03 -34.34 17.79
C ILE A 744 -1.56 -35.53 16.94
N ILE A 745 -0.49 -35.38 16.15
CA ILE A 745 0.08 -36.48 15.36
C ILE A 745 0.49 -37.64 16.28
N ASN A 746 1.20 -37.36 17.37
CA ASN A 746 1.67 -38.37 18.31
C ASN A 746 0.53 -39.06 19.07
N SER A 747 -0.56 -38.36 19.40
CA SER A 747 -1.72 -38.95 20.09
C SER A 747 -2.65 -39.77 19.19
N LEU A 748 -2.49 -39.68 17.86
CA LEU A 748 -3.23 -40.48 16.87
C LEU A 748 -2.39 -41.65 16.30
N GLN A 749 -1.14 -41.80 16.75
CA GLN A 749 -0.22 -42.87 16.33
C GLN A 749 0.12 -43.86 17.46
N ASN A 750 -0.31 -43.56 18.69
CA ASN A 750 -0.36 -44.48 19.83
C ASN A 750 -1.79 -44.99 20.02
#